data_AF-F9NSJ2-F1
#
_entry.id   AF-F9NSJ2-F1
#
_cell.length_a   1.000
_cell.length_b   1.000
_cell.length_c   1.000
_cell.angle_alpha   90.00
_cell.angle_beta   90.00
_cell.angle_gamma   90.00
#
_symmetry.space_group_name_H-M   'P 1'
#
loop_
_entity.id
_entity.type
_entity.pdbx_description
1 polymer ?
#
loop_
_entity_poly.entity_id
_entity_poly.type
_entity_poly.pdbx_seq_one_letter_code
_entity_poly.pdbx_strand_id
1 'polypeptide(L)'
;PCTLPGTLYAAAAWKPSSPPPKRSHDVHPRTVPLRQPRLDLHRRHLGHLATHSPPATRHRERLPHRRRSSPRPIPPPRPPRVLPQRSPSPGPDPTEIVDAMAAGLDLSERPVWADEIDATLDQPETESLGRRVWFLSIKLNQDQKIRTHTAWTAALNKITEAAGLMTTAPGRVAREWALRQAKEFGAKLPAAFQPRPVTVDEQIWLRQHRSGHPTRLRDDAPGEGIALMDEVGRAALGELVIDEAATSDLLASEDDKRVSHMSRTAQAWNRRVLKIGADTGETVYQSHIVLGKVPRTMTWPAYEFLGRIDDTGVPVDVAIRGVARTRHAAMQKNQRAIRQTVDQLDNVEGGEMTQASTLMSIEHSAQVLVDYNAELAADEREVEIQALITVTVSSPDFETTEELAGAFVNDPVFGDFTWVRPVGRQEDLLWAARPGGRFSSSLNAYRQLTHASAFAASIPVVEYRLGRTTGIPLAVVTGSPLQSLAYLDLHADTQDQKGNTVAFIGKMGAGKTMAEKRLCAAIAARGGRIIATDNSDEREWVTFVNSIDGVRRQIVDTAHPKLSLDPLRILPPEMAGQVAQSFLLTLLNLETIGVAGTTLAKVLKPAYMRDHQITSCGRLARHLAEECDLPEATAIADRIAVFADIENSASLASAIFDPDLPPADLSADILIIGTCGIALPNAEEMLSEHLFRQLPPHKVFGRALYALIARLARLVCFSDRARDAAFIVDEFHHMSSSPEASHAIDEYVRESRRANAWLITGSHDPEADYPNETVRNLIQHRIVLLCDNINLAQKGVEFLGVDPKTSPEEFADLVKIALNPGGPGCGLYADQHGNVGEIRLLRPAYAPHREAASSNPPEHDRETA
;
A
#
# COMPACT_ATOMS: atom_id res chain seq x y z
N PRO A 1 32.44 -6.21 37.59
CA PRO A 1 31.89 -7.18 38.57
C PRO A 1 30.98 -8.19 37.83
N CYS A 2 31.54 -9.12 37.04
CA CYS A 2 32.03 -10.45 37.46
C CYS A 2 30.95 -11.16 38.31
N THR A 3 30.23 -12.19 37.82
CA THR A 3 30.78 -13.47 37.33
C THR A 3 29.79 -14.24 36.43
N LEU A 4 30.30 -14.72 35.28
CA LEU A 4 29.91 -15.98 34.61
C LEU A 4 30.66 -17.14 35.30
N PRO A 5 30.12 -18.38 35.30
CA PRO A 5 30.39 -19.37 34.23
C PRO A 5 29.12 -20.16 33.84
N GLY A 6 28.92 -20.81 32.70
CA GLY A 6 29.83 -21.33 31.68
C GLY A 6 29.51 -22.83 31.46
N THR A 7 28.99 -23.17 30.26
CA THR A 7 29.00 -24.52 29.60
C THR A 7 28.12 -25.64 30.21
N LEU A 8 27.45 -26.56 29.48
CA LEU A 8 27.69 -27.21 28.18
C LEU A 8 26.40 -27.90 27.66
N TYR A 9 26.32 -28.07 26.33
CA TYR A 9 25.35 -28.88 25.57
C TYR A 9 25.40 -30.39 25.90
N ALA A 10 24.25 -31.07 25.86
CA ALA A 10 24.12 -32.44 25.32
C ALA A 10 22.65 -32.80 25.04
N ALA A 11 22.40 -33.31 23.85
CA ALA A 11 21.18 -33.95 23.40
C ALA A 11 21.02 -35.36 23.99
N ALA A 12 19.78 -35.81 24.20
CA ALA A 12 19.42 -37.22 24.08
C ALA A 12 17.89 -37.38 23.92
N ALA A 13 17.52 -38.01 22.82
CA ALA A 13 16.21 -38.59 22.55
C ALA A 13 15.92 -39.79 23.46
N TRP A 14 14.65 -40.17 23.62
CA TRP A 14 14.24 -41.56 23.87
C TRP A 14 12.78 -41.81 23.38
N LYS A 15 12.66 -42.42 22.20
CA LYS A 15 11.84 -43.63 21.95
C LYS A 15 12.82 -44.81 22.14
N PRO A 16 12.44 -46.04 22.55
CA PRO A 16 11.59 -46.91 21.71
C PRO A 16 10.86 -48.08 22.43
N SER A 17 9.95 -48.77 21.72
CA SER A 17 9.92 -50.25 21.69
C SER A 17 8.95 -50.78 20.63
N SER A 18 9.42 -51.77 19.89
CA SER A 18 8.97 -52.26 18.57
C SER A 18 8.40 -53.71 18.66
N PRO A 19 8.54 -54.66 17.69
CA PRO A 19 7.46 -55.38 16.97
C PRO A 19 7.56 -56.95 17.12
N PRO A 20 7.37 -57.83 16.09
CA PRO A 20 6.23 -58.26 15.24
C PRO A 20 5.83 -59.77 15.49
N PRO A 21 5.14 -60.53 14.58
CA PRO A 21 5.78 -61.19 13.41
C PRO A 21 4.94 -61.35 12.11
N LYS A 22 5.63 -61.80 11.05
CA LYS A 22 5.28 -61.98 9.62
C LYS A 22 4.64 -63.34 9.25
N ARG A 23 3.96 -63.39 8.08
CA ARG A 23 4.02 -64.36 6.93
C ARG A 23 2.60 -64.50 6.30
N SER A 24 2.33 -64.77 5.02
CA SER A 24 3.00 -64.76 3.70
C SER A 24 1.96 -65.23 2.65
N HIS A 25 2.15 -64.88 1.36
CA HIS A 25 1.64 -65.49 0.11
C HIS A 25 0.34 -65.01 -0.59
N ASP A 26 0.58 -64.54 -1.83
CA ASP A 26 -0.06 -64.83 -3.14
C ASP A 26 -1.57 -64.69 -3.37
N VAL A 27 -1.97 -63.91 -4.40
CA VAL A 27 -2.44 -64.39 -5.73
C VAL A 27 -2.91 -63.19 -6.61
N HIS A 28 -2.69 -63.36 -7.91
CA HIS A 28 -2.84 -62.50 -9.09
C HIS A 28 -4.14 -61.69 -9.36
N PRO A 29 -4.09 -60.74 -10.35
CA PRO A 29 -5.11 -59.74 -10.67
C PRO A 29 -6.08 -60.16 -11.79
N ARG A 30 -7.22 -59.46 -11.89
CA ARG A 30 -8.11 -59.44 -13.07
C ARG A 30 -8.52 -58.02 -13.47
N THR A 31 -7.79 -57.51 -14.46
CA THR A 31 -8.21 -56.91 -15.74
C THR A 31 -9.67 -56.45 -16.02
N VAL A 32 -9.74 -55.25 -16.66
CA VAL A 32 -10.47 -54.90 -17.94
C VAL A 32 -11.87 -54.19 -17.81
N PRO A 33 -12.27 -53.27 -18.74
CA PRO A 33 -12.10 -51.80 -18.69
C PRO A 33 -13.34 -51.04 -19.31
N LEU A 34 -13.14 -49.90 -20.00
CA LEU A 34 -14.01 -49.14 -20.96
C LEU A 34 -14.47 -47.77 -20.39
N ARG A 35 -14.45 -46.64 -21.09
CA ARG A 35 -14.33 -46.34 -22.54
C ARG A 35 -14.01 -44.85 -22.73
N GLN A 36 -12.97 -44.54 -23.52
CA GLN A 36 -12.95 -43.37 -24.42
C GLN A 36 -13.37 -43.83 -25.82
N PRO A 37 -13.78 -42.90 -26.69
CA PRO A 37 -13.26 -42.94 -28.05
C PRO A 37 -12.86 -41.54 -28.60
N ARG A 38 -11.57 -41.44 -28.93
CA ARG A 38 -10.95 -41.04 -30.23
C ARG A 38 -11.84 -41.27 -31.48
N LEU A 39 -11.74 -40.67 -32.67
CA LEU A 39 -10.67 -40.16 -33.57
C LEU A 39 -11.41 -39.61 -34.82
N ASP A 40 -11.10 -38.43 -35.36
CA ASP A 40 -10.22 -38.11 -36.51
C ASP A 40 -10.81 -38.08 -37.95
N LEU A 41 -10.39 -37.02 -38.66
CA LEU A 41 -10.05 -36.87 -40.10
C LEU A 41 -11.10 -37.15 -41.20
N HIS A 42 -11.42 -36.14 -42.03
CA HIS A 42 -10.64 -35.79 -43.24
C HIS A 42 -11.31 -34.69 -44.14
N ARG A 43 -10.50 -33.66 -44.47
CA ARG A 43 -10.14 -33.15 -45.83
C ARG A 43 -11.12 -32.40 -46.76
N ARG A 44 -10.55 -31.31 -47.33
CA ARG A 44 -10.78 -30.57 -48.60
C ARG A 44 -11.80 -29.43 -48.58
N HIS A 45 -11.68 -28.35 -49.38
CA HIS A 45 -10.61 -27.52 -49.93
C HIS A 45 -11.33 -26.35 -50.63
N LEU A 46 -10.67 -25.17 -50.73
CA LEU A 46 -10.85 -24.12 -51.74
C LEU A 46 -12.08 -23.19 -51.70
N GLY A 47 -11.79 -21.87 -51.69
CA GLY A 47 -12.32 -20.99 -52.75
C GLY A 47 -12.96 -19.67 -52.33
N HIS A 48 -12.12 -18.64 -52.20
CA HIS A 48 -12.28 -17.28 -52.77
C HIS A 48 -13.57 -16.43 -52.64
N LEU A 49 -13.31 -15.15 -52.27
CA LEU A 49 -13.92 -13.89 -52.77
C LEU A 49 -15.42 -13.68 -52.48
N ALA A 50 -15.99 -12.49 -52.36
CA ALA A 50 -15.60 -11.11 -52.12
C ALA A 50 -16.94 -10.33 -52.05
N THR A 51 -16.87 -9.07 -51.62
CA THR A 51 -17.76 -7.96 -52.02
C THR A 51 -19.23 -7.90 -51.58
N HIS A 52 -19.49 -6.78 -50.89
CA HIS A 52 -20.56 -5.80 -51.10
C HIS A 52 -22.04 -6.15 -50.79
N SER A 53 -22.58 -5.33 -49.87
CA SER A 53 -23.93 -4.75 -49.75
C SER A 53 -24.67 -4.49 -51.09
N PRO A 54 -25.96 -4.03 -51.16
CA PRO A 54 -26.99 -3.67 -50.16
C PRO A 54 -28.42 -4.16 -50.62
N PRO A 55 -29.55 -3.42 -50.54
CA PRO A 55 -30.23 -2.70 -49.45
C PRO A 55 -31.67 -3.21 -49.15
N ALA A 56 -32.27 -2.56 -48.14
CA ALA A 56 -33.64 -2.58 -47.65
C ALA A 56 -34.81 -2.63 -48.67
N THR A 57 -35.92 -3.24 -48.24
CA THR A 57 -37.28 -2.70 -48.48
C THR A 57 -38.26 -3.13 -47.38
N ARG A 58 -39.07 -2.17 -46.94
CA ARG A 58 -40.15 -2.28 -45.93
C ARG A 58 -41.33 -3.09 -46.48
N HIS A 59 -41.98 -3.89 -45.63
CA HIS A 59 -43.44 -4.00 -45.64
C HIS A 59 -43.98 -4.39 -44.25
N ARG A 60 -44.97 -3.64 -43.79
CA ARG A 60 -45.82 -3.88 -42.61
C ARG A 60 -46.66 -5.14 -42.84
N GLU A 61 -46.83 -5.99 -41.82
CA GLU A 61 -48.15 -6.45 -41.35
C GLU A 61 -48.08 -7.27 -40.03
N ARG A 62 -49.00 -6.92 -39.12
CA ARG A 62 -49.76 -7.75 -38.15
C ARG A 62 -49.02 -8.58 -37.08
N LEU A 63 -49.21 -8.14 -35.82
CA LEU A 63 -49.09 -8.86 -34.54
C LEU A 63 -49.96 -10.15 -34.51
N PRO A 64 -49.58 -11.22 -33.78
CA PRO A 64 -49.71 -11.23 -32.31
C PRO A 64 -48.62 -11.98 -31.49
N HIS A 65 -48.45 -11.51 -30.25
CA HIS A 65 -47.84 -12.09 -29.04
C HIS A 65 -46.93 -13.34 -29.13
N ARG A 66 -45.66 -13.16 -28.73
CA ARG A 66 -44.94 -14.10 -27.84
C ARG A 66 -43.81 -13.39 -27.10
N ARG A 67 -43.77 -13.58 -25.78
CA ARG A 67 -42.78 -13.06 -24.82
C ARG A 67 -41.36 -13.51 -25.21
N ARG A 68 -40.42 -12.56 -25.31
CA ARG A 68 -38.97 -12.79 -25.13
C ARG A 68 -38.37 -11.61 -24.35
N SER A 69 -37.67 -11.97 -23.29
CA SER A 69 -36.86 -11.12 -22.42
C SER A 69 -35.69 -10.52 -23.21
N SER A 70 -35.61 -9.19 -23.24
CA SER A 70 -34.43 -8.44 -23.66
C SER A 70 -33.57 -8.08 -22.43
N PRO A 71 -32.23 -8.13 -22.53
CA PRO A 71 -31.33 -7.65 -21.48
C PRO A 71 -31.38 -6.12 -21.40
N ARG A 72 -31.36 -5.58 -20.18
CA ARG A 72 -31.31 -4.13 -19.92
C ARG A 72 -29.99 -3.53 -20.45
N PRO A 73 -30.00 -2.31 -21.01
CA PRO A 73 -28.79 -1.63 -21.43
C PRO A 73 -27.93 -1.24 -20.22
N ILE A 74 -26.62 -1.39 -20.36
CA ILE A 74 -25.58 -0.98 -19.41
C ILE A 74 -25.60 0.55 -19.32
N PRO A 75 -25.62 1.17 -18.12
CA PRO A 75 -25.57 2.61 -17.99
C PRO A 75 -24.16 3.14 -18.36
N PRO A 76 -24.06 4.35 -18.96
CA PRO A 76 -22.76 4.94 -19.30
C PRO A 76 -21.93 5.25 -18.04
N PRO A 77 -20.59 5.32 -18.16
CA PRO A 77 -19.69 5.65 -17.05
C PRO A 77 -20.04 7.04 -16.48
N ARG A 78 -20.07 7.12 -15.15
CA ARG A 78 -20.43 8.34 -14.40
C ARG A 78 -19.37 9.44 -14.62
N PRO A 79 -19.77 10.71 -14.81
CA PRO A 79 -18.83 11.83 -14.72
C PRO A 79 -18.33 12.00 -13.28
N PRO A 80 -17.14 12.60 -13.07
CA PRO A 80 -16.61 12.87 -11.73
C PRO A 80 -17.62 13.71 -10.94
N ARG A 81 -18.03 13.21 -9.77
CA ARG A 81 -18.88 13.96 -8.84
C ARG A 81 -18.13 15.21 -8.40
N VAL A 82 -18.68 16.39 -8.69
CA VAL A 82 -18.30 17.63 -8.01
C VAL A 82 -18.70 17.46 -6.54
N LEU A 83 -17.70 17.23 -5.70
CA LEU A 83 -17.87 17.15 -4.25
C LEU A 83 -18.37 18.52 -3.74
N PRO A 84 -19.42 18.60 -2.91
CA PRO A 84 -19.68 19.82 -2.15
C PRO A 84 -18.44 20.14 -1.31
N GLN A 85 -18.13 21.43 -1.10
CA GLN A 85 -17.00 21.86 -0.28
C GLN A 85 -17.02 21.10 1.03
N ARG A 86 -16.00 20.25 1.23
CA ARG A 86 -15.87 19.37 2.38
C ARG A 86 -15.69 20.25 3.62
N SER A 87 -16.62 20.21 4.56
CA SER A 87 -16.28 20.55 5.94
C SER A 87 -15.16 19.61 6.38
N PRO A 88 -14.03 20.11 6.92
CA PRO A 88 -12.85 19.29 7.15
C PRO A 88 -13.20 18.19 8.16
N SER A 89 -13.27 16.95 7.70
CA SER A 89 -12.98 15.81 8.56
C SER A 89 -11.57 16.04 9.12
N PRO A 90 -11.31 15.80 10.41
CA PRO A 90 -9.97 15.95 10.94
C PRO A 90 -9.05 15.03 10.15
N GLY A 91 -8.19 15.62 9.31
CA GLY A 91 -7.17 14.86 8.62
C GLY A 91 -6.14 14.32 9.60
N PRO A 92 -5.19 13.47 9.16
CA PRO A 92 -4.03 13.15 9.96
C PRO A 92 -3.40 14.46 10.42
N ASP A 93 -2.98 14.47 11.68
CA ASP A 93 -2.30 15.63 12.25
C ASP A 93 -1.11 15.99 11.33
N PRO A 94 -0.91 17.25 10.93
CA PRO A 94 0.33 17.67 10.30
C PRO A 94 1.57 17.14 11.05
N THR A 95 1.46 17.05 12.38
CA THR A 95 2.47 16.42 13.25
C THR A 95 2.70 14.94 12.95
N GLU A 96 1.67 14.14 12.62
CA GLU A 96 1.83 12.72 12.22
C GLU A 96 2.64 12.59 10.93
N ILE A 97 2.43 13.50 9.97
CA ILE A 97 3.20 13.51 8.71
C ILE A 97 4.66 13.88 9.00
N VAL A 98 4.88 14.91 9.82
CA VAL A 98 6.23 15.32 10.26
C VAL A 98 6.94 14.17 10.97
N ASP A 99 6.30 13.56 11.97
CA ASP A 99 6.87 12.45 12.75
C ASP A 99 7.19 11.25 11.85
N ALA A 100 6.29 10.90 10.92
CA ALA A 100 6.50 9.82 9.96
C ALA A 100 7.70 10.08 9.02
N MET A 101 7.89 11.32 8.58
CA MET A 101 9.00 11.72 7.71
C MET A 101 10.32 11.92 8.47
N ALA A 102 10.26 12.33 9.74
CA ALA A 102 11.40 12.55 10.62
C ALA A 102 11.86 11.28 11.35
N ALA A 103 11.07 10.21 11.30
CA ALA A 103 11.34 8.95 11.99
C ALA A 103 12.78 8.45 11.78
N GLY A 104 13.52 8.36 12.88
CA GLY A 104 14.91 7.85 12.90
C GLY A 104 15.97 8.82 12.37
N LEU A 105 15.63 10.09 12.12
CA LEU A 105 16.53 11.10 11.57
C LEU A 105 16.71 12.30 12.52
N ASP A 106 17.92 12.87 12.54
CA ASP A 106 18.15 14.19 13.13
C ASP A 106 17.95 15.27 12.06
N LEU A 107 16.87 16.06 12.19
CA LEU A 107 16.54 17.11 11.24
C LEU A 107 17.53 18.29 11.28
N SER A 108 18.24 18.49 12.41
CA SER A 108 19.22 19.57 12.52
C SER A 108 20.45 19.35 11.62
N GLU A 109 20.77 18.09 11.34
CA GLU A 109 21.83 17.70 10.41
C GLU A 109 21.33 17.65 8.94
N ARG A 110 20.03 17.81 8.71
CA ARG A 110 19.36 17.59 7.41
C ARG A 110 18.38 18.71 7.06
N PRO A 111 18.85 19.96 6.91
CA PRO A 111 17.98 21.12 6.70
C PRO A 111 17.13 21.01 5.44
N VAL A 112 17.68 20.50 4.34
CA VAL A 112 16.93 20.30 3.08
C VAL A 112 15.76 19.30 3.25
N TRP A 113 15.93 18.29 4.11
CA TRP A 113 14.84 17.36 4.42
C TRP A 113 13.78 18.00 5.32
N ALA A 114 14.18 18.86 6.26
CA ALA A 114 13.25 19.65 7.05
C ALA A 114 12.41 20.59 6.16
N ASP A 115 13.03 21.28 5.20
CA ASP A 115 12.32 22.14 4.23
C ASP A 115 11.34 21.34 3.35
N GLU A 116 11.69 20.10 2.96
CA GLU A 116 10.79 19.21 2.23
C GLU A 116 9.62 18.72 3.10
N ILE A 117 9.83 18.47 4.40
CA ILE A 117 8.77 18.13 5.36
C ILE A 117 7.78 19.29 5.47
N ASP A 118 8.28 20.50 5.74
CA ASP A 118 7.45 21.70 5.86
C ASP A 118 6.65 21.93 4.58
N ALA A 119 7.30 21.85 3.41
CA ALA A 119 6.64 22.02 2.13
C ALA A 119 5.62 20.91 1.79
N THR A 120 5.75 19.71 2.38
CA THR A 120 4.80 18.60 2.18
C THR A 120 3.48 18.86 2.93
N LEU A 121 3.52 19.56 4.05
CA LEU A 121 2.33 19.96 4.79
C LEU A 121 1.47 20.98 4.02
N ASP A 122 2.11 21.79 3.17
CA ASP A 122 1.46 22.81 2.35
C ASP A 122 0.93 22.26 1.00
N GLN A 123 1.08 20.95 0.73
CA GLN A 123 0.55 20.37 -0.51
C GLN A 123 -0.98 20.21 -0.46
N PRO A 124 -1.72 20.61 -1.49
CA PRO A 124 -3.17 20.38 -1.56
C PRO A 124 -3.54 18.89 -1.42
N GLU A 125 -2.66 18.00 -1.89
CA GLU A 125 -2.80 16.56 -1.77
C GLU A 125 -2.78 16.04 -0.33
N THR A 126 -2.26 16.81 0.63
CA THR A 126 -2.16 16.44 2.05
C THR A 126 -3.23 17.09 2.93
N GLU A 127 -3.98 18.08 2.43
CA GLU A 127 -5.01 18.81 3.18
C GLU A 127 -6.20 17.95 3.65
N SER A 128 -6.60 16.93 2.88
CA SER A 128 -7.78 16.10 3.18
C SER A 128 -7.45 14.62 3.34
N LEU A 129 -6.35 14.31 4.01
CA LEU A 129 -5.99 12.94 4.32
C LEU A 129 -6.88 12.38 5.46
N GLY A 130 -6.91 11.08 5.67
CA GLY A 130 -7.63 10.42 6.76
C GLY A 130 -7.33 8.92 6.78
N ARG A 131 -7.43 8.29 7.95
CA ARG A 131 -7.29 6.84 8.07
C ARG A 131 -8.27 6.26 9.08
N ARG A 132 -8.69 5.01 8.87
CA ARG A 132 -9.43 4.25 9.89
C ARG A 132 -8.46 3.64 10.88
N VAL A 133 -8.69 3.90 12.16
CA VAL A 133 -8.02 3.21 13.27
C VAL A 133 -9.04 2.35 13.99
N TRP A 134 -8.75 1.06 14.10
CA TRP A 134 -9.67 0.07 14.68
C TRP A 134 -9.30 -0.25 16.12
N PHE A 135 -10.25 -0.03 17.04
CA PHE A 135 -10.09 -0.36 18.45
C PHE A 135 -10.91 -1.59 18.82
N LEU A 136 -10.25 -2.62 19.36
CA LEU A 136 -10.91 -3.82 19.88
C LEU A 136 -11.00 -3.77 21.41
N SER A 137 -12.21 -3.57 21.94
CA SER A 137 -12.48 -3.65 23.37
C SER A 137 -13.22 -4.93 23.72
N ILE A 138 -12.66 -5.72 24.64
CA ILE A 138 -13.24 -7.00 25.06
C ILE A 138 -13.50 -6.99 26.56
N LYS A 139 -14.67 -7.53 26.94
CA LYS A 139 -14.99 -7.78 28.34
C LYS A 139 -14.23 -9.01 28.84
N LEU A 140 -13.29 -8.80 29.76
CA LEU A 140 -12.52 -9.88 30.38
C LEU A 140 -13.37 -10.67 31.39
N ASN A 141 -13.17 -12.00 31.45
CA ASN A 141 -13.90 -12.90 32.34
C ASN A 141 -13.37 -12.85 33.77
N GLN A 142 -14.00 -12.07 34.64
CA GLN A 142 -13.57 -11.98 36.04
C GLN A 142 -13.87 -13.28 36.83
N ASP A 143 -12.87 -13.77 37.55
CA ASP A 143 -13.05 -14.80 38.58
C ASP A 143 -14.10 -14.34 39.62
N GLN A 144 -14.83 -15.28 40.24
CA GLN A 144 -15.94 -14.96 41.16
C GLN A 144 -15.52 -14.03 42.29
N LYS A 145 -14.32 -14.21 42.87
CA LYS A 145 -13.77 -13.37 43.95
C LYS A 145 -13.44 -11.96 43.48
N ILE A 146 -12.91 -11.83 42.26
CA ILE A 146 -12.59 -10.52 41.66
C ILE A 146 -13.88 -9.82 41.26
N ARG A 147 -14.87 -10.57 40.76
CA ARG A 147 -16.19 -10.06 40.39
C ARG A 147 -16.94 -9.49 41.59
N THR A 148 -16.94 -10.18 42.74
CA THR A 148 -17.57 -9.68 43.97
C THR A 148 -16.86 -8.43 44.47
N HIS A 149 -15.53 -8.43 44.56
CA HIS A 149 -14.76 -7.25 44.97
C HIS A 149 -14.98 -6.05 44.05
N THR A 150 -14.99 -6.27 42.73
CA THR A 150 -15.24 -5.22 41.74
C THR A 150 -16.67 -4.71 41.81
N ALA A 151 -17.66 -5.58 42.03
CA ALA A 151 -19.05 -5.16 42.22
C ALA A 151 -19.25 -4.32 43.49
N TRP A 152 -18.60 -4.70 44.60
CA TRP A 152 -18.57 -3.91 45.83
C TRP A 152 -17.91 -2.55 45.62
N THR A 153 -16.75 -2.52 44.96
CA THR A 153 -16.05 -1.28 44.63
C THR A 153 -16.89 -0.39 43.71
N ALA A 154 -17.58 -0.96 42.72
CA ALA A 154 -18.48 -0.23 41.83
C ALA A 154 -19.72 0.33 42.57
N ALA A 155 -20.27 -0.42 43.53
CA ALA A 155 -21.37 0.06 44.37
C ALA A 155 -20.90 1.21 45.27
N LEU A 156 -19.72 1.08 45.89
CA LEU A 156 -19.09 2.15 46.67
C LEU A 156 -18.85 3.39 45.79
N ASN A 157 -18.33 3.20 44.58
CA ASN A 157 -18.06 4.26 43.63
C ASN A 157 -19.33 4.99 43.17
N LYS A 158 -20.47 4.31 43.03
CA LYS A 158 -21.75 4.97 42.77
C LYS A 158 -22.20 5.86 43.94
N ILE A 159 -21.93 5.42 45.17
CA ILE A 159 -22.27 6.19 46.38
C ILE A 159 -21.34 7.40 46.50
N THR A 160 -20.03 7.21 46.29
CA THR A 160 -19.07 8.33 46.30
C THR A 160 -19.38 9.33 45.20
N GLU A 161 -19.69 8.86 43.99
CA GLU A 161 -20.11 9.72 42.87
C GLU A 161 -21.40 10.50 43.19
N ALA A 162 -22.43 9.85 43.75
CA ALA A 162 -23.65 10.52 44.19
C ALA A 162 -23.42 11.54 45.32
N ALA A 163 -22.34 11.38 46.08
CA ALA A 163 -21.92 12.30 47.13
C ALA A 163 -20.93 13.37 46.65
N GLY A 164 -20.61 13.43 45.35
CA GLY A 164 -19.62 14.37 44.79
C GLY A 164 -18.16 14.05 45.14
N LEU A 165 -17.88 12.84 45.63
CA LEU A 165 -16.55 12.36 45.99
C LEU A 165 -15.90 11.59 44.84
N MET A 166 -14.57 11.65 44.76
CA MET A 166 -13.82 10.89 43.75
C MET A 166 -14.02 9.38 43.93
N THR A 167 -14.24 8.69 42.82
CA THR A 167 -14.33 7.22 42.78
C THR A 167 -12.97 6.59 43.01
N THR A 168 -12.92 5.50 43.76
CA THR A 168 -11.68 4.77 44.03
C THR A 168 -11.22 4.00 42.79
N ALA A 169 -9.93 4.14 42.44
CA ALA A 169 -9.32 3.39 41.36
C ALA A 169 -9.32 1.87 41.65
N PRO A 170 -9.29 0.99 40.62
CA PRO A 170 -9.17 -0.44 40.82
C PRO A 170 -7.88 -0.79 41.59
N GLY A 171 -7.98 -1.69 42.56
CA GLY A 171 -6.81 -2.15 43.32
C GLY A 171 -5.77 -2.86 42.45
N ARG A 172 -4.50 -2.83 42.87
CA ARG A 172 -3.35 -3.39 42.15
C ARG A 172 -3.55 -4.83 41.67
N VAL A 173 -4.12 -5.70 42.52
CA VAL A 173 -4.37 -7.12 42.19
C VAL A 173 -5.36 -7.27 41.02
N ALA A 174 -6.41 -6.45 40.98
CA ALA A 174 -7.38 -6.47 39.89
C ALA A 174 -6.76 -5.97 38.58
N ARG A 175 -5.89 -4.95 38.65
CA ARG A 175 -5.13 -4.44 37.50
C ARG A 175 -4.15 -5.49 36.95
N GLU A 176 -3.35 -6.11 37.81
CA GLU A 176 -2.39 -7.16 37.39
C GLU A 176 -3.11 -8.37 36.78
N TRP A 177 -4.24 -8.79 37.36
CA TRP A 177 -5.05 -9.86 36.82
C TRP A 177 -5.62 -9.50 35.43
N ALA A 178 -6.15 -8.28 35.26
CA ALA A 178 -6.68 -7.81 33.99
C ALA A 178 -5.59 -7.73 32.91
N LEU A 179 -4.41 -7.21 33.24
CA LEU A 179 -3.26 -7.15 32.32
C LEU A 179 -2.82 -8.55 31.87
N ARG A 180 -2.79 -9.53 32.79
CA ARG A 180 -2.46 -10.91 32.44
C ARG A 180 -3.46 -11.52 31.47
N GLN A 181 -4.76 -11.35 31.75
CA GLN A 181 -5.83 -11.84 30.87
C GLN A 181 -5.84 -11.15 29.51
N ALA A 182 -5.59 -9.83 29.47
CA ALA A 182 -5.46 -9.09 28.22
C ALA A 182 -4.28 -9.61 27.39
N LYS A 183 -3.13 -9.91 28.02
CA LYS A 183 -1.97 -10.49 27.34
C LYS A 183 -2.25 -11.89 26.79
N GLU A 184 -2.90 -12.75 27.58
CA GLU A 184 -3.30 -14.10 27.16
C GLU A 184 -4.30 -14.07 25.99
N PHE A 185 -5.24 -13.12 26.00
CA PHE A 185 -6.18 -12.94 24.90
C PHE A 185 -5.50 -12.37 23.66
N GLY A 186 -4.66 -11.35 23.82
CA GLY A 186 -3.91 -10.73 22.73
C GLY A 186 -3.06 -11.73 21.95
N ALA A 187 -2.44 -12.70 22.65
CA ALA A 187 -1.69 -13.78 22.03
C ALA A 187 -2.52 -14.75 21.16
N LYS A 188 -3.86 -14.73 21.29
CA LYS A 188 -4.79 -15.55 20.50
C LYS A 188 -5.37 -14.81 19.30
N LEU A 189 -5.15 -13.50 19.20
CA LEU A 189 -5.65 -12.72 18.06
C LEU A 189 -4.87 -13.08 16.79
N PRO A 190 -5.53 -13.23 15.63
CA PRO A 190 -4.85 -13.53 14.37
C PRO A 190 -3.84 -12.44 14.00
N ALA A 191 -2.65 -12.85 13.55
CA ALA A 191 -1.58 -11.94 13.13
C ALA A 191 -2.00 -11.05 11.95
N ALA A 192 -2.98 -11.48 11.14
CA ALA A 192 -3.53 -10.71 10.03
C ALA A 192 -4.11 -9.34 10.45
N PHE A 193 -4.57 -9.20 11.71
CA PHE A 193 -5.07 -7.92 12.23
C PHE A 193 -3.97 -7.03 12.84
N GLN A 194 -2.72 -7.49 12.85
CA GLN A 194 -1.58 -6.81 13.49
C GLN A 194 -1.91 -6.22 14.87
N PRO A 195 -2.50 -7.00 15.79
CA PRO A 195 -3.04 -6.46 17.03
C PRO A 195 -1.92 -5.96 17.94
N ARG A 196 -2.00 -4.69 18.35
CA ARG A 196 -1.15 -4.13 19.40
C ARG A 196 -1.95 -3.69 20.63
N PRO A 197 -1.37 -3.73 21.84
CA PRO A 197 -1.98 -3.10 23.00
C PRO A 197 -2.20 -1.59 22.74
N VAL A 198 -3.35 -1.08 23.18
CA VAL A 198 -3.66 0.34 23.12
C VAL A 198 -2.82 1.12 24.15
N THR A 199 -2.29 2.27 23.78
CA THR A 199 -1.53 3.16 24.67
C THR A 199 -2.48 3.94 25.59
N VAL A 200 -1.93 4.71 26.53
CA VAL A 200 -2.74 5.57 27.40
C VAL A 200 -3.30 6.76 26.62
N ASP A 201 -2.48 7.36 25.76
CA ASP A 201 -2.88 8.51 24.95
C ASP A 201 -3.98 8.15 23.95
N GLU A 202 -3.90 6.97 23.33
CA GLU A 202 -4.96 6.47 22.46
C GLU A 202 -6.28 6.24 23.20
N GLN A 203 -6.23 5.81 24.47
CA GLN A 203 -7.43 5.66 25.30
C GLN A 203 -8.05 7.01 25.65
N ILE A 204 -7.22 8.01 25.97
CA ILE A 204 -7.67 9.38 26.25
C ILE A 204 -8.27 9.98 24.97
N TRP A 205 -7.55 9.88 23.86
CA TRP A 205 -7.99 10.33 22.55
C TRP A 205 -9.32 9.69 22.17
N LEU A 206 -9.45 8.36 22.25
CA LEU A 206 -10.68 7.68 21.85
C LEU A 206 -11.89 8.18 22.64
N ARG A 207 -11.69 8.52 23.93
CA ARG A 207 -12.76 9.06 24.76
C ARG A 207 -13.10 10.50 24.38
N GLN A 208 -12.09 11.34 24.13
CA GLN A 208 -12.29 12.73 23.74
C GLN A 208 -12.85 12.85 22.31
N HIS A 209 -12.36 12.08 21.35
CA HIS A 209 -12.86 12.00 19.98
C HIS A 209 -14.33 11.65 19.94
N ARG A 210 -14.76 10.69 20.77
CA ARG A 210 -16.18 10.30 20.91
C ARG A 210 -17.05 11.35 21.61
N SER A 211 -16.50 12.46 22.08
CA SER A 211 -17.28 13.65 22.47
C SER A 211 -17.64 14.54 21.28
N GLY A 212 -17.06 14.28 20.10
CA GLY A 212 -17.27 15.04 18.87
C GLY A 212 -16.32 16.24 18.74
N HIS A 213 -15.54 16.56 19.78
CA HIS A 213 -14.52 17.59 19.70
C HIS A 213 -13.33 17.07 18.87
N PRO A 214 -12.75 17.90 17.99
CA PRO A 214 -11.59 17.52 17.21
C PRO A 214 -10.41 17.29 18.17
N THR A 215 -10.09 16.02 18.41
CA THR A 215 -8.95 15.62 19.24
C THR A 215 -7.95 14.85 18.39
N ARG A 216 -6.66 14.96 18.72
CA ARG A 216 -5.55 14.47 17.89
C ARG A 216 -5.01 13.15 18.43
N LEU A 217 -4.86 12.15 17.55
CA LEU A 217 -4.33 10.85 17.93
C LEU A 217 -2.80 10.96 17.95
N ARG A 218 -2.20 11.07 19.14
CA ARG A 218 -0.74 11.03 19.27
C ARG A 218 -0.27 9.57 19.18
N ASP A 219 0.36 9.20 18.06
CA ASP A 219 1.19 8.00 18.02
C ASP A 219 2.51 8.35 18.77
N ASP A 220 2.75 7.68 19.90
CA ASP A 220 4.06 7.61 20.59
C ASP A 220 4.62 8.84 21.35
N ALA A 221 3.82 9.53 22.17
CA ALA A 221 4.40 10.35 23.25
C ALA A 221 4.79 9.45 24.45
N PRO A 222 6.08 9.34 24.83
CA PRO A 222 6.47 8.60 26.02
C PRO A 222 6.08 9.39 27.27
N GLY A 223 4.92 9.05 27.85
CA GLY A 223 4.64 9.32 29.26
C GLY A 223 3.81 10.55 29.60
N GLU A 224 3.40 11.38 28.65
CA GLU A 224 2.51 12.52 28.94
C GLU A 224 1.13 12.06 29.45
N GLY A 225 0.49 11.07 28.83
CA GLY A 225 -0.80 10.55 29.32
C GLY A 225 -0.71 9.84 30.67
N ILE A 226 0.45 9.25 31.00
CA ILE A 226 0.68 8.63 32.33
C ILE A 226 0.89 9.73 33.37
N ALA A 227 1.69 10.76 33.06
CA ALA A 227 1.87 11.94 33.92
C ALA A 227 0.54 12.69 34.12
N LEU A 228 -0.30 12.82 33.09
CA LEU A 228 -1.62 13.45 33.17
C LEU A 228 -2.61 12.61 34.01
N MET A 229 -2.54 11.29 33.92
CA MET A 229 -3.36 10.36 34.72
C MET A 229 -2.90 10.28 36.19
N ASP A 230 -1.60 10.38 36.45
CA ASP A 230 -1.02 10.44 37.81
C ASP A 230 -1.20 11.84 38.45
N GLU A 231 -1.07 12.90 37.64
CA GLU A 231 -1.35 14.33 37.84
C GLU A 231 -2.78 14.66 38.26
N VAL A 232 -3.70 14.32 37.36
CA VAL A 232 -5.05 14.91 37.25
C VAL A 232 -6.16 13.85 37.39
N GLY A 233 -5.80 12.56 37.33
CA GLY A 233 -6.73 11.44 37.53
C GLY A 233 -7.95 11.50 36.58
N ARG A 234 -9.15 11.27 37.12
CA ARG A 234 -10.41 11.29 36.36
C ARG A 234 -10.71 12.65 35.69
N ALA A 235 -10.12 13.75 36.17
CA ALA A 235 -10.33 15.07 35.57
C ALA A 235 -9.70 15.19 34.16
N ALA A 236 -8.69 14.37 33.83
CA ALA A 236 -8.18 14.26 32.46
C ALA A 236 -9.22 13.69 31.46
N LEU A 237 -10.29 13.07 31.97
CA LEU A 237 -11.28 12.35 31.16
C LEU A 237 -12.57 13.13 30.88
N GLY A 238 -12.74 14.32 31.47
CA GLY A 238 -13.90 15.21 31.31
C GLY A 238 -15.25 14.64 31.76
N GLU A 239 -16.20 15.53 32.07
CA GLU A 239 -17.62 15.20 32.14
C GLU A 239 -18.31 15.67 30.85
N LEU A 240 -19.35 14.96 30.39
CA LEU A 240 -20.04 15.31 29.16
C LEU A 240 -21.38 15.92 29.50
N VAL A 241 -21.58 17.17 29.09
CA VAL A 241 -22.90 17.79 29.14
C VAL A 241 -23.66 17.33 27.90
N ILE A 242 -24.74 16.57 28.11
CA ILE A 242 -25.52 15.94 27.04
C ILE A 242 -26.92 16.57 27.02
N ASP A 243 -27.34 17.06 25.85
CA ASP A 243 -28.67 17.59 25.58
C ASP A 243 -29.30 16.85 24.39
N GLU A 244 -30.13 15.84 24.70
CA GLU A 244 -30.89 15.05 23.71
C GLU A 244 -31.83 15.96 22.92
N ALA A 245 -31.87 15.79 21.60
CA ALA A 245 -32.65 16.61 20.68
C ALA A 245 -32.28 18.11 20.67
N ALA A 246 -31.16 18.49 21.28
CA ALA A 246 -30.69 19.87 21.39
C ALA A 246 -31.80 20.81 21.87
N THR A 247 -32.46 20.43 22.96
CA THR A 247 -33.62 21.17 23.50
C THR A 247 -33.25 22.56 23.98
N SER A 248 -31.99 22.78 24.37
CA SER A 248 -31.47 24.09 24.77
C SER A 248 -31.55 25.13 23.65
N ASP A 249 -31.33 24.76 22.39
CA ASP A 249 -31.41 25.70 21.26
C ASP A 249 -32.84 26.16 20.97
N LEU A 250 -33.82 25.29 21.28
CA LEU A 250 -35.25 25.61 21.15
C LEU A 250 -35.72 26.60 22.22
N LEU A 251 -34.89 26.90 23.22
CA LEU A 251 -35.14 27.95 24.22
C LEU A 251 -34.67 29.34 23.74
N ALA A 252 -33.82 29.41 22.73
CA ALA A 252 -33.11 30.62 22.28
C ALA A 252 -33.57 31.10 20.89
N SER A 253 -34.89 31.23 20.65
CA SER A 253 -35.35 31.84 19.39
C SER A 253 -35.00 33.34 19.36
N GLU A 254 -34.31 33.78 18.31
CA GLU A 254 -33.87 35.18 18.08
C GLU A 254 -35.01 36.21 18.07
N ASP A 255 -36.23 35.77 17.75
CA ASP A 255 -37.44 36.54 17.97
C ASP A 255 -37.98 36.24 19.37
N ASP A 256 -38.08 37.26 20.21
CA ASP A 256 -38.57 37.30 21.60
C ASP A 256 -40.04 36.81 21.80
N LYS A 257 -40.56 36.00 20.86
CA LYS A 257 -41.86 35.34 20.90
C LYS A 257 -41.72 33.97 21.55
N ARG A 258 -42.19 33.87 22.79
CA ARG A 258 -42.33 32.59 23.52
C ARG A 258 -43.03 31.52 22.67
N VAL A 259 -42.25 30.59 22.13
CA VAL A 259 -42.80 29.38 21.49
C VAL A 259 -43.57 28.57 22.54
N SER A 260 -44.79 28.15 22.23
CA SER A 260 -45.62 27.38 23.17
C SER A 260 -44.91 26.08 23.58
N HIS A 261 -45.12 25.64 24.83
CA HIS A 261 -44.49 24.41 25.34
C HIS A 261 -44.81 23.19 24.45
N MET A 262 -46.05 23.10 23.94
CA MET A 262 -46.46 22.03 23.03
C MET A 262 -45.72 22.05 21.69
N SER A 263 -45.49 23.23 21.10
CA SER A 263 -44.73 23.37 19.86
C SER A 263 -43.25 23.00 20.05
N ARG A 264 -42.67 23.34 21.22
CA ARG A 264 -41.30 22.95 21.59
C ARG A 264 -41.16 21.44 21.77
N THR A 265 -42.07 20.80 22.50
CA THR A 265 -42.05 19.34 22.68
C THR A 265 -42.23 18.61 21.34
N ALA A 266 -43.07 19.12 20.45
CA ALA A 266 -43.25 18.56 19.11
C ALA A 266 -42.01 18.73 18.21
N GLN A 267 -41.32 19.87 18.28
CA GLN A 267 -40.07 20.10 17.55
C GLN A 267 -38.92 19.23 18.08
N ALA A 268 -38.78 19.13 19.41
CA ALA A 268 -37.79 18.26 20.05
C ALA A 268 -38.01 16.79 19.69
N TRP A 269 -39.27 16.34 19.58
CA TRP A 269 -39.60 14.97 19.16
C TRP A 269 -39.11 14.62 17.73
N ASN A 270 -38.99 15.63 16.86
CA ASN A 270 -38.57 15.42 15.48
C ASN A 270 -37.05 15.54 15.28
N ARG A 271 -36.32 16.09 16.26
CA ARG A 271 -34.86 16.22 16.21
C ARG A 271 -34.21 14.89 16.61
N ARG A 272 -33.27 14.43 15.78
CA ARG A 272 -32.57 13.14 15.98
C ARG A 272 -31.07 13.38 16.16
N VAL A 273 -30.75 14.38 16.97
CA VAL A 273 -29.38 14.83 17.27
C VAL A 273 -29.14 14.82 18.77
N LEU A 274 -27.88 14.81 19.13
CA LEU A 274 -27.38 14.98 20.48
C LEU A 274 -26.47 16.19 20.50
N LYS A 275 -26.76 17.19 21.32
CA LYS A 275 -25.85 18.32 21.56
C LYS A 275 -24.95 17.96 22.73
N ILE A 276 -23.64 17.98 22.50
CA ILE A 276 -22.61 17.68 23.49
C ILE A 276 -21.85 18.97 23.77
N GLY A 277 -21.82 19.39 25.02
CA GLY A 277 -21.00 20.51 25.49
C GLY A 277 -19.69 20.02 26.07
N ALA A 278 -18.58 20.67 25.72
CA ALA A 278 -17.32 20.59 26.46
C ALA A 278 -17.28 21.61 27.61
N ASP A 279 -16.40 21.35 28.57
CA ASP A 279 -16.10 22.25 29.68
C ASP A 279 -15.58 23.63 29.22
N THR A 280 -15.06 23.71 27.98
CA THR A 280 -14.60 24.94 27.32
C THR A 280 -15.74 25.85 26.83
N GLY A 281 -16.99 25.37 26.85
CA GLY A 281 -18.16 26.06 26.31
C GLY A 281 -18.41 25.80 24.82
N GLU A 282 -17.53 25.05 24.15
CA GLU A 282 -17.75 24.57 22.79
C GLU A 282 -18.87 23.52 22.78
N THR A 283 -19.67 23.53 21.70
CA THR A 283 -20.77 22.57 21.53
C THR A 283 -20.64 21.87 20.19
N VAL A 284 -20.84 20.55 20.21
CA VAL A 284 -20.84 19.70 19.02
C VAL A 284 -22.19 18.99 18.91
N TYR A 285 -22.71 18.91 17.69
CA TYR A 285 -23.90 18.13 17.37
C TYR A 285 -23.48 16.77 16.83
N GLN A 286 -24.12 15.72 17.35
CA GLN A 286 -23.93 14.35 16.88
C GLN A 286 -25.25 13.75 16.44
N SER A 287 -25.21 12.88 15.44
CA SER A 287 -26.35 12.03 15.10
C SER A 287 -25.88 10.58 14.99
N HIS A 288 -26.43 9.74 15.85
CA HIS A 288 -26.22 8.30 15.88
C HIS A 288 -27.26 7.59 15.02
N ILE A 289 -26.76 6.83 14.07
CA ILE A 289 -27.48 6.03 13.10
C ILE A 289 -27.23 4.57 13.44
N VAL A 290 -28.26 3.72 13.40
CA VAL A 290 -28.16 2.29 13.68
C VAL A 290 -28.64 1.48 12.49
N LEU A 291 -28.01 0.34 12.26
CA LEU A 291 -28.48 -0.61 11.26
C LEU A 291 -29.81 -1.22 11.71
N GLY A 292 -30.88 -0.89 10.99
CA GLY A 292 -32.24 -1.32 11.32
C GLY A 292 -32.59 -2.67 10.73
N LYS A 293 -32.36 -2.84 9.42
CA LYS A 293 -32.74 -4.06 8.68
C LYS A 293 -31.60 -4.53 7.79
N VAL A 294 -31.38 -5.85 7.80
CA VAL A 294 -30.46 -6.56 6.91
C VAL A 294 -31.24 -7.50 5.97
N PRO A 295 -30.70 -7.81 4.78
CA PRO A 295 -31.20 -8.88 3.93
C PRO A 295 -31.20 -10.25 4.65
N ARG A 296 -32.08 -11.17 4.23
CA ARG A 296 -32.22 -12.50 4.86
C ARG A 296 -30.96 -13.35 4.76
N THR A 297 -30.28 -13.25 3.63
CA THR A 297 -29.08 -14.04 3.34
C THR A 297 -27.98 -13.05 2.96
N MET A 298 -26.82 -13.19 3.58
CA MET A 298 -25.65 -12.39 3.29
C MET A 298 -24.56 -13.35 2.84
N THR A 299 -24.17 -13.25 1.57
CA THR A 299 -23.13 -14.12 0.98
C THR A 299 -21.97 -13.28 0.49
N TRP A 300 -20.79 -13.85 0.49
CA TRP A 300 -19.64 -13.27 -0.20
C TRP A 300 -19.57 -13.82 -1.64
N PRO A 301 -19.36 -12.98 -2.67
CA PRO A 301 -19.36 -11.51 -2.66
C PRO A 301 -20.79 -10.91 -2.75
N ALA A 302 -20.88 -9.57 -2.70
CA ALA A 302 -22.03 -8.67 -2.91
C ALA A 302 -22.66 -8.00 -1.67
N TYR A 303 -22.30 -8.40 -0.44
CA TYR A 303 -22.90 -7.88 0.79
C TYR A 303 -21.91 -7.11 1.68
N GLU A 304 -20.85 -6.55 1.10
CA GLU A 304 -19.72 -5.87 1.76
C GLU A 304 -20.06 -4.49 2.35
N PHE A 305 -21.28 -4.29 2.85
CA PHE A 305 -21.78 -2.96 3.20
C PHE A 305 -20.98 -2.25 4.30
N LEU A 306 -20.34 -3.00 5.23
CA LEU A 306 -19.46 -2.39 6.24
C LEU A 306 -18.13 -1.97 5.64
N GLY A 307 -17.61 -2.76 4.70
CA GLY A 307 -16.38 -2.41 3.97
C GLY A 307 -16.55 -1.25 2.99
N ARG A 308 -17.79 -0.87 2.69
CA ARG A 308 -18.15 0.21 1.77
C ARG A 308 -18.70 1.45 2.45
N ILE A 309 -18.63 1.53 3.79
CA ILE A 309 -19.07 2.72 4.55
C ILE A 309 -18.34 3.98 4.05
N ASP A 310 -17.06 3.86 3.72
CA ASP A 310 -16.27 4.98 3.21
C ASP A 310 -16.72 5.47 1.83
N ASP A 311 -17.26 4.58 0.99
CA ASP A 311 -17.73 4.91 -0.37
C ASP A 311 -18.85 5.97 -0.36
N THR A 312 -19.53 6.16 0.79
CA THR A 312 -20.54 7.21 0.98
C THR A 312 -19.93 8.61 0.94
N GLY A 313 -18.63 8.74 1.22
CA GLY A 313 -17.93 10.02 1.35
C GLY A 313 -18.33 10.82 2.59
N VAL A 314 -19.15 10.28 3.48
CA VAL A 314 -19.57 10.92 4.74
C VAL A 314 -18.58 10.53 5.84
N PRO A 315 -17.93 11.50 6.54
CA PRO A 315 -17.01 11.18 7.61
C PRO A 315 -17.79 10.62 8.81
N VAL A 316 -17.56 9.32 9.09
CA VAL A 316 -18.30 8.63 10.15
C VAL A 316 -17.42 7.78 11.05
N ASP A 317 -17.77 7.81 12.34
CA ASP A 317 -17.27 6.83 13.29
C ASP A 317 -18.17 5.59 13.30
N VAL A 318 -17.57 4.42 13.07
CA VAL A 318 -18.25 3.13 13.16
C VAL A 318 -18.04 2.53 14.55
N ALA A 319 -19.09 1.91 15.10
CA ALA A 319 -18.98 1.07 16.29
C ALA A 319 -19.82 -0.19 16.13
N ILE A 320 -19.19 -1.33 16.41
CA ILE A 320 -19.80 -2.66 16.35
C ILE A 320 -19.77 -3.25 17.74
N ARG A 321 -20.94 -3.35 18.38
CA ARG A 321 -21.09 -3.98 19.68
C ARG A 321 -21.68 -5.38 19.51
N GLY A 322 -20.79 -6.37 19.51
CA GLY A 322 -21.15 -7.79 19.32
C GLY A 322 -21.21 -8.59 20.63
N VAL A 323 -22.06 -9.62 20.62
CA VAL A 323 -21.96 -10.76 21.54
C VAL A 323 -21.89 -12.03 20.70
N ALA A 324 -20.80 -12.78 20.85
CA ALA A 324 -20.66 -14.10 20.22
C ALA A 324 -21.18 -15.20 21.17
N ARG A 325 -21.91 -16.18 20.63
CA ARG A 325 -22.36 -17.37 21.36
C ARG A 325 -21.98 -18.62 20.58
N THR A 326 -21.59 -19.67 21.31
CA THR A 326 -21.35 -20.98 20.69
C THR A 326 -22.64 -21.53 20.10
N ARG A 327 -22.51 -22.33 19.03
CA ARG A 327 -23.63 -23.02 18.39
C ARG A 327 -24.56 -23.71 19.39
N HIS A 328 -24.02 -24.50 20.32
CA HIS A 328 -24.84 -25.22 21.30
C HIS A 328 -25.66 -24.28 22.19
N ALA A 329 -25.07 -23.17 22.65
CA ALA A 329 -25.77 -22.18 23.46
C ALA A 329 -26.85 -21.44 22.65
N ALA A 330 -26.55 -21.10 21.39
CA ALA A 330 -27.50 -20.48 20.45
C ALA A 330 -28.69 -21.40 20.17
N MET A 331 -28.44 -22.67 19.80
CA MET A 331 -29.49 -23.66 19.53
C MET A 331 -30.39 -23.89 20.75
N GLN A 332 -29.82 -23.98 21.96
CA GLN A 332 -30.63 -24.15 23.19
C GLN A 332 -31.52 -22.93 23.44
N LYS A 333 -31.00 -21.72 23.21
CA LYS A 333 -31.77 -20.47 23.34
C LYS A 333 -32.88 -20.39 22.28
N ASN A 334 -32.57 -20.73 21.03
CA ASN A 334 -33.53 -20.71 19.93
C ASN A 334 -34.62 -21.77 20.10
N GLN A 335 -34.28 -22.96 20.60
CA GLN A 335 -35.27 -23.98 20.95
C GLN A 335 -36.25 -23.50 22.04
N ARG A 336 -35.75 -22.78 23.05
CA ARG A 336 -36.62 -22.16 24.07
C ARG A 336 -37.51 -21.08 23.47
N ALA A 337 -36.96 -20.24 22.58
CA ALA A 337 -37.72 -19.20 21.89
C ALA A 337 -38.80 -19.81 20.98
N ILE A 338 -38.49 -20.84 20.18
CA ILE A 338 -39.45 -21.56 19.35
C ILE A 338 -40.59 -22.13 20.20
N ARG A 339 -40.28 -22.79 21.33
CA ARG A 339 -41.31 -23.30 22.25
C ARG A 339 -42.21 -22.17 22.76
N GLN A 340 -41.65 -21.05 23.19
CA GLN A 340 -42.42 -19.89 23.63
C GLN A 340 -43.31 -19.32 22.52
N THR A 341 -42.83 -19.28 21.28
CA THR A 341 -43.59 -18.81 20.11
C THR A 341 -44.73 -19.78 19.77
N VAL A 342 -44.51 -21.10 19.88
CA VAL A 342 -45.54 -22.13 19.71
C VAL A 342 -46.59 -22.04 20.83
N ASP A 343 -46.16 -21.91 22.09
CA ASP A 343 -47.08 -21.69 23.21
C ASP A 343 -47.91 -20.41 23.01
N GLN A 344 -47.34 -19.36 22.43
CA GLN A 344 -48.09 -18.14 22.06
C GLN A 344 -49.10 -18.40 20.93
N LEU A 345 -48.75 -19.23 19.94
CA LEU A 345 -49.65 -19.63 18.85
C LEU A 345 -50.86 -20.39 19.40
N ASP A 346 -50.63 -21.39 20.25
CA ASP A 346 -51.68 -22.19 20.90
C ASP A 346 -52.64 -21.32 21.74
N ASN A 347 -52.13 -20.25 22.35
CA ASN A 347 -52.94 -19.28 23.10
C ASN A 347 -53.75 -18.31 22.21
N VAL A 348 -53.31 -18.06 20.98
CA VAL A 348 -53.96 -17.18 19.99
C VAL A 348 -55.06 -17.95 19.22
N GLU A 349 -54.84 -19.22 18.91
CA GLU A 349 -55.84 -20.09 18.25
C GLU A 349 -57.14 -20.26 19.06
N GLY A 350 -57.12 -19.98 20.38
CA GLY A 350 -58.29 -20.02 21.26
C GLY A 350 -59.18 -18.76 21.25
N GLY A 351 -58.85 -17.69 20.51
CA GLY A 351 -59.57 -16.41 20.49
C GLY A 351 -60.15 -16.02 19.11
N GLU A 352 -61.32 -15.38 19.07
CA GLU A 352 -62.07 -15.07 17.83
C GLU A 352 -61.32 -14.16 16.83
N MET A 353 -61.16 -14.68 15.60
CA MET A 353 -61.04 -14.11 14.23
C MET A 353 -60.43 -12.72 13.91
N THR A 354 -59.93 -11.93 14.85
CA THR A 354 -59.21 -10.66 14.55
C THR A 354 -57.68 -10.83 14.42
N GLN A 355 -57.17 -12.07 14.47
CA GLN A 355 -55.75 -12.36 14.70
C GLN A 355 -54.99 -12.99 13.52
N ALA A 356 -55.57 -13.12 12.32
CA ALA A 356 -54.89 -13.79 11.19
C ALA A 356 -53.52 -13.19 10.82
N SER A 357 -53.36 -11.86 10.91
CA SER A 357 -52.07 -11.19 10.70
C SER A 357 -51.06 -11.47 11.81
N THR A 358 -51.52 -11.59 13.05
CA THR A 358 -50.70 -11.92 14.22
C THR A 358 -50.24 -13.37 14.14
N LEU A 359 -51.15 -14.28 13.76
CA LEU A 359 -50.90 -15.70 13.57
C LEU A 359 -49.83 -15.94 12.49
N MET A 360 -49.99 -15.31 11.32
CA MET A 360 -48.98 -15.36 10.24
C MET A 360 -47.63 -14.76 10.67
N SER A 361 -47.60 -13.71 11.50
CA SER A 361 -46.35 -13.14 12.00
C SER A 361 -45.61 -14.07 12.98
N ILE A 362 -46.37 -14.80 13.80
CA ILE A 362 -45.85 -15.76 14.77
C ILE A 362 -45.28 -16.98 14.04
N GLU A 363 -46.05 -17.57 13.10
CA GLU A 363 -45.58 -18.67 12.24
C GLU A 363 -44.33 -18.28 11.45
N HIS A 364 -44.34 -17.07 10.87
CA HIS A 364 -43.19 -16.55 10.14
C HIS A 364 -41.94 -16.44 11.03
N SER A 365 -42.10 -15.95 12.26
CA SER A 365 -40.99 -15.82 13.22
C SER A 365 -40.45 -17.19 13.64
N ALA A 366 -41.32 -18.18 13.82
CA ALA A 366 -40.92 -19.55 14.13
C ALA A 366 -40.12 -20.17 12.95
N GLN A 367 -40.60 -20.01 11.72
CA GLN A 367 -39.91 -20.52 10.52
C GLN A 367 -38.52 -19.89 10.36
N VAL A 368 -38.38 -18.57 10.55
CA VAL A 368 -37.09 -17.87 10.50
C VAL A 368 -36.09 -18.46 11.51
N LEU A 369 -36.54 -18.79 12.73
CA LEU A 369 -35.67 -19.42 13.74
C LEU A 369 -35.27 -20.86 13.37
N VAL A 370 -36.15 -21.59 12.69
CA VAL A 370 -35.86 -22.95 12.19
C VAL A 370 -34.81 -22.88 11.08
N ASP A 371 -35.01 -22.01 10.10
CA ASP A 371 -34.08 -21.80 8.98
C ASP A 371 -32.69 -21.37 9.51
N TYR A 372 -32.66 -20.41 10.44
CA TYR A 372 -31.43 -19.97 11.09
C TYR A 372 -30.71 -21.08 11.86
N ASN A 373 -31.45 -21.96 12.55
CA ASN A 373 -30.86 -23.12 13.22
C ASN A 373 -30.29 -24.15 12.22
N ALA A 374 -30.91 -24.29 11.04
CA ALA A 374 -30.41 -25.17 9.99
C ALA A 374 -29.08 -24.65 9.43
N GLU A 375 -28.97 -23.33 9.21
CA GLU A 375 -27.72 -22.68 8.80
C GLU A 375 -26.63 -22.83 9.87
N LEU A 376 -26.93 -22.53 11.14
CA LEU A 376 -26.00 -22.75 12.25
C LEU A 376 -25.59 -24.22 12.42
N ALA A 377 -26.41 -25.17 11.94
CA ALA A 377 -26.12 -26.58 12.03
C ALA A 377 -25.23 -27.10 10.90
N ALA A 378 -25.03 -26.32 9.83
CA ALA A 378 -24.25 -26.71 8.67
C ALA A 378 -22.75 -26.84 8.96
N ASP A 379 -22.21 -26.06 9.91
CA ASP A 379 -20.80 -26.13 10.35
C ASP A 379 -20.71 -26.22 11.89
N GLU A 380 -19.91 -27.16 12.38
CA GLU A 380 -19.68 -27.36 13.83
C GLU A 380 -18.91 -26.21 14.48
N ARG A 381 -18.14 -25.44 13.70
CA ARG A 381 -17.35 -24.29 14.18
C ARG A 381 -18.09 -22.96 14.07
N GLU A 382 -19.28 -22.96 13.50
CA GLU A 382 -20.09 -21.75 13.33
C GLU A 382 -20.52 -21.18 14.69
N VAL A 383 -20.63 -19.85 14.77
CA VAL A 383 -21.04 -19.15 16.00
C VAL A 383 -22.13 -18.13 15.69
N GLU A 384 -23.05 -17.96 16.65
CA GLU A 384 -24.04 -16.88 16.60
C GLU A 384 -23.36 -15.56 16.95
N ILE A 385 -23.51 -14.57 16.10
CA ILE A 385 -23.07 -13.19 16.34
C ILE A 385 -24.32 -12.33 16.46
N GLN A 386 -24.46 -11.68 17.62
CA GLN A 386 -25.49 -10.69 17.84
C GLN A 386 -24.85 -9.30 17.87
N ALA A 387 -24.92 -8.57 16.75
CA ALA A 387 -24.24 -7.29 16.56
C ALA A 387 -25.22 -6.10 16.57
N LEU A 388 -24.91 -5.08 17.36
CA LEU A 388 -25.45 -3.74 17.17
C LEU A 388 -24.42 -2.92 16.39
N ILE A 389 -24.79 -2.49 15.18
CA ILE A 389 -23.91 -1.69 14.31
C ILE A 389 -24.44 -0.26 14.32
N THR A 390 -23.60 0.66 14.79
CA THR A 390 -23.91 2.08 14.88
C THR A 390 -22.88 2.90 14.14
N VAL A 391 -23.34 3.97 13.51
CA VAL A 391 -22.53 4.95 12.80
C VAL A 391 -22.85 6.32 13.38
N THR A 392 -21.83 7.13 13.63
CA THR A 392 -22.00 8.47 14.20
C THR A 392 -21.43 9.50 13.25
N VAL A 393 -22.24 10.51 12.94
CA VAL A 393 -21.79 11.76 12.31
C VAL A 393 -21.73 12.86 13.37
N SER A 394 -20.80 13.80 13.20
CA SER A 394 -20.67 14.94 14.10
C SER A 394 -20.23 16.20 13.37
N SER A 395 -20.81 17.35 13.70
CA SER A 395 -20.32 18.66 13.26
C SER A 395 -20.57 19.74 14.32
N PRO A 396 -19.88 20.90 14.23
CA PRO A 396 -20.10 22.02 15.16
C PRO A 396 -21.49 22.64 15.08
N ASP A 397 -22.23 22.37 14.00
CA ASP A 397 -23.52 22.97 13.67
C ASP A 397 -24.63 21.94 13.45
N PHE A 398 -25.86 22.28 13.85
CA PHE A 398 -27.00 21.39 13.77
C PHE A 398 -27.37 21.01 12.32
N GLU A 399 -27.34 21.97 11.40
CA GLU A 399 -27.81 21.80 10.02
C GLU A 399 -26.92 20.83 9.24
N THR A 400 -25.59 21.01 9.28
CA THR A 400 -24.63 20.10 8.66
C THR A 400 -24.71 18.70 9.26
N THR A 401 -24.95 18.57 10.57
CA THR A 401 -25.13 17.25 11.19
C THR A 401 -26.37 16.53 10.63
N GLU A 402 -27.49 17.24 10.44
CA GLU A 402 -28.69 16.69 9.80
C GLU A 402 -28.47 16.35 8.32
N GLU A 403 -27.76 17.21 7.57
CA GLU A 403 -27.41 16.98 6.17
C GLU A 403 -26.51 15.75 5.99
N LEU A 404 -25.43 15.63 6.79
CA LEU A 404 -24.52 14.48 6.77
C LEU A 404 -25.25 13.19 7.17
N ALA A 405 -26.09 13.24 8.20
CA ALA A 405 -26.88 12.09 8.62
C ALA A 405 -27.87 11.66 7.54
N GLY A 406 -28.50 12.62 6.86
CA GLY A 406 -29.40 12.38 5.74
C GLY A 406 -28.68 11.81 4.52
N ALA A 407 -27.50 12.33 4.19
CA ALA A 407 -26.66 11.86 3.11
C ALA A 407 -26.24 10.40 3.34
N PHE A 408 -25.80 10.07 4.55
CA PHE A 408 -25.42 8.69 4.91
C PHE A 408 -26.61 7.73 4.81
N VAL A 409 -27.74 8.04 5.46
CA VAL A 409 -28.90 7.14 5.51
C VAL A 409 -29.48 6.85 4.12
N ASN A 410 -29.45 7.84 3.22
CA ASN A 410 -30.03 7.73 1.89
C ASN A 410 -29.02 7.32 0.81
N ASP A 411 -27.79 6.97 1.18
CA ASP A 411 -26.77 6.65 0.19
C ASP A 411 -27.09 5.31 -0.53
N PRO A 412 -27.09 5.29 -1.88
CA PRO A 412 -27.40 4.09 -2.65
C PRO A 412 -26.37 2.96 -2.50
N VAL A 413 -25.17 3.21 -1.95
CA VAL A 413 -24.17 2.18 -1.63
C VAL A 413 -24.76 1.07 -0.75
N PHE A 414 -25.71 1.41 0.11
CA PHE A 414 -26.32 0.47 1.04
C PHE A 414 -27.39 -0.43 0.43
N GLY A 415 -27.83 -0.24 -0.82
CA GLY A 415 -28.74 -1.16 -1.50
C GLY A 415 -29.96 -1.60 -0.65
N ASP A 416 -29.99 -2.88 -0.27
CA ASP A 416 -31.07 -3.50 0.52
C ASP A 416 -30.94 -3.31 2.05
N PHE A 417 -29.85 -2.70 2.53
CA PHE A 417 -29.61 -2.42 3.94
C PHE A 417 -30.32 -1.13 4.36
N THR A 418 -31.02 -1.16 5.50
CA THR A 418 -31.75 0.01 6.00
C THR A 418 -31.10 0.57 7.25
N TRP A 419 -30.64 1.81 7.17
CA TRP A 419 -30.13 2.59 8.29
C TRP A 419 -31.23 3.49 8.86
N VAL A 420 -31.29 3.61 10.18
CA VAL A 420 -32.33 4.39 10.85
C VAL A 420 -31.76 5.23 11.98
N ARG A 421 -32.43 6.34 12.27
CA ARG A 421 -32.14 7.24 13.39
C ARG A 421 -33.30 7.16 14.39
N PRO A 422 -33.23 6.31 15.43
CA PRO A 422 -34.33 6.12 16.35
C PRO A 422 -34.59 7.39 17.18
N VAL A 423 -35.86 7.76 17.30
CA VAL A 423 -36.30 8.93 18.07
C VAL A 423 -36.13 8.68 19.57
N GLY A 424 -35.53 9.65 20.29
CA GLY A 424 -35.35 9.60 21.74
C GLY A 424 -34.39 8.50 22.22
N ARG A 425 -33.43 8.10 21.38
CA ARG A 425 -32.44 7.06 21.66
C ARG A 425 -31.01 7.48 21.31
N GLN A 426 -30.77 8.77 21.04
CA GLN A 426 -29.45 9.22 20.62
C GLN A 426 -28.44 9.04 21.76
N GLU A 427 -28.81 9.40 22.99
CA GLU A 427 -28.00 9.11 24.19
C GLU A 427 -27.79 7.61 24.42
N ASP A 428 -28.85 6.78 24.27
CA ASP A 428 -28.75 5.32 24.38
C ASP A 428 -27.69 4.77 23.39
N LEU A 429 -27.69 5.28 22.14
CA LEU A 429 -26.75 4.89 21.09
C LEU A 429 -25.33 5.42 21.35
N LEU A 430 -25.17 6.64 21.86
CA LEU A 430 -23.88 7.19 22.29
C LEU A 430 -23.18 6.24 23.27
N TRP A 431 -23.89 5.84 24.33
CA TRP A 431 -23.34 4.93 25.33
C TRP A 431 -23.12 3.52 24.80
N ALA A 432 -23.94 3.08 23.83
CA ALA A 432 -23.77 1.78 23.21
C ALA A 432 -22.50 1.69 22.35
N ALA A 433 -22.14 2.77 21.65
CA ALA A 433 -20.98 2.88 20.77
C ALA A 433 -19.64 2.97 21.52
N ARG A 434 -19.66 3.37 22.80
CA ARG A 434 -18.44 3.59 23.59
C ARG A 434 -17.91 2.31 24.25
N PRO A 435 -16.57 2.07 24.23
CA PRO A 435 -15.96 0.99 25.00
C PRO A 435 -16.34 1.06 26.48
N GLY A 436 -16.79 -0.07 27.04
CA GLY A 436 -17.24 -0.13 28.45
C GLY A 436 -18.55 0.60 28.76
N GLY A 437 -19.18 1.25 27.78
CA GLY A 437 -20.41 2.01 27.96
C GLY A 437 -21.63 1.14 28.33
N ARG A 438 -22.62 1.77 28.96
CA ARG A 438 -23.89 1.12 29.35
C ARG A 438 -24.62 0.63 28.10
N PHE A 439 -25.39 -0.44 28.23
CA PHE A 439 -26.24 -0.95 27.15
C PHE A 439 -27.70 -0.86 27.59
N SER A 440 -28.48 -0.06 26.87
CA SER A 440 -29.92 0.09 27.12
C SER A 440 -30.71 -1.04 26.47
N SER A 441 -31.70 -1.60 27.18
CA SER A 441 -32.54 -2.67 26.64
C SER A 441 -33.44 -2.21 25.49
N SER A 442 -33.66 -0.90 25.37
CA SER A 442 -34.36 -0.26 24.25
C SER A 442 -33.71 -0.56 22.89
N LEU A 443 -32.40 -0.78 22.88
CA LEU A 443 -31.62 -1.03 21.66
C LEU A 443 -31.64 -2.49 21.21
N ASN A 444 -32.27 -3.39 21.99
CA ASN A 444 -32.34 -4.81 21.62
C ASN A 444 -33.06 -5.04 20.27
N ALA A 445 -34.01 -4.18 19.91
CA ALA A 445 -34.74 -4.26 18.65
C ALA A 445 -33.85 -4.03 17.41
N TYR A 446 -32.69 -3.38 17.57
CA TYR A 446 -31.75 -3.08 16.50
C TYR A 446 -30.55 -4.04 16.44
N ARG A 447 -30.52 -5.07 17.30
CA ARG A 447 -29.47 -6.08 17.26
C ARG A 447 -29.71 -7.04 16.11
N GLN A 448 -28.78 -7.05 15.17
CA GLN A 448 -28.78 -8.00 14.07
C GLN A 448 -28.30 -9.35 14.58
N LEU A 449 -29.08 -10.38 14.31
CA LEU A 449 -28.75 -11.76 14.63
C LEU A 449 -28.24 -12.42 13.35
N THR A 450 -26.97 -12.78 13.33
CA THR A 450 -26.32 -13.42 12.19
C THR A 450 -25.46 -14.60 12.67
N HIS A 451 -25.02 -15.44 11.75
CA HIS A 451 -23.93 -16.38 12.00
C HIS A 451 -22.59 -15.73 11.59
N ALA A 452 -21.45 -16.34 11.92
CA ALA A 452 -20.15 -15.70 11.73
C ALA A 452 -19.76 -15.58 10.27
N SER A 453 -20.08 -16.56 9.42
CA SER A 453 -19.80 -16.48 7.98
C SER A 453 -20.57 -15.34 7.29
N ALA A 454 -21.88 -15.19 7.52
CA ALA A 454 -22.66 -14.02 7.06
C ALA A 454 -22.14 -12.69 7.61
N PHE A 455 -21.75 -12.63 8.89
CA PHE A 455 -21.17 -11.41 9.45
C PHE A 455 -19.82 -11.08 8.80
N ALA A 456 -18.96 -12.07 8.56
CA ALA A 456 -17.70 -11.88 7.87
C ALA A 456 -17.90 -11.40 6.42
N ALA A 457 -18.95 -11.89 5.73
CA ALA A 457 -19.32 -11.45 4.39
C ALA A 457 -19.67 -9.95 4.29
N SER A 458 -19.95 -9.29 5.42
CA SER A 458 -20.15 -7.82 5.46
C SER A 458 -18.87 -6.99 5.39
N ILE A 459 -17.70 -7.62 5.53
CA ILE A 459 -16.38 -7.00 5.74
C ILE A 459 -16.40 -5.96 6.87
N PRO A 460 -16.43 -6.40 8.14
CA PRO A 460 -16.55 -5.47 9.28
C PRO A 460 -15.30 -4.60 9.51
N VAL A 461 -14.15 -4.97 8.95
CA VAL A 461 -12.87 -4.28 9.11
C VAL A 461 -12.20 -4.21 7.75
N VAL A 462 -11.89 -2.99 7.31
CA VAL A 462 -11.15 -2.69 6.07
C VAL A 462 -9.96 -1.81 6.41
N GLU A 463 -8.86 -2.04 5.70
CA GLU A 463 -7.68 -1.19 5.70
C GLU A 463 -7.30 -0.89 4.25
N TYR A 464 -7.01 0.39 3.97
CA TYR A 464 -6.60 0.88 2.65
C TYR A 464 -5.10 1.22 2.60
N ARG A 465 -4.34 0.84 3.62
CA ARG A 465 -2.94 1.21 3.75
C ARG A 465 -2.12 0.52 2.67
N LEU A 466 -1.26 1.29 2.02
CA LEU A 466 -0.23 0.79 1.11
C LEU A 466 1.15 1.26 1.59
N GLY A 467 2.14 0.38 1.47
CA GLY A 467 3.52 0.72 1.84
C GLY A 467 3.75 0.78 3.35
N ARG A 468 4.74 1.59 3.74
CA ARG A 468 5.13 1.81 5.15
C ARG A 468 4.32 2.95 5.77
N THR A 469 4.49 3.13 7.07
CA THR A 469 3.90 4.24 7.85
C THR A 469 4.88 5.38 8.12
N THR A 470 6.16 5.18 7.80
CA THR A 470 7.26 6.12 8.00
C THR A 470 8.11 6.17 6.74
N GLY A 471 8.93 7.21 6.60
CA GLY A 471 9.92 7.31 5.54
C GLY A 471 9.57 8.38 4.50
N ILE A 472 9.82 8.08 3.23
CA ILE A 472 9.60 9.01 2.11
C ILE A 472 8.15 8.86 1.62
N PRO A 473 7.30 9.90 1.71
CA PRO A 473 5.93 9.83 1.21
C PRO A 473 5.96 9.80 -0.33
N LEU A 474 5.58 8.65 -0.90
CA LEU A 474 5.60 8.41 -2.34
C LEU A 474 4.31 8.88 -3.01
N ALA A 475 3.16 8.56 -2.40
CA ALA A 475 1.87 8.72 -3.04
C ALA A 475 0.74 8.94 -2.03
N VAL A 476 -0.35 9.54 -2.51
CA VAL A 476 -1.66 9.47 -1.85
C VAL A 476 -2.40 8.24 -2.36
N VAL A 477 -2.90 7.41 -1.45
CA VAL A 477 -3.81 6.31 -1.78
C VAL A 477 -5.16 6.91 -2.11
N THR A 478 -5.57 6.77 -3.38
CA THR A 478 -6.82 7.33 -3.91
C THR A 478 -7.93 6.28 -4.03
N GLY A 479 -7.60 5.00 -3.88
CA GLY A 479 -8.59 3.92 -3.84
C GLY A 479 -9.48 3.98 -2.60
N SER A 480 -9.08 4.74 -1.60
CA SER A 480 -9.92 5.06 -0.44
C SER A 480 -10.52 6.46 -0.56
N PRO A 481 -11.80 6.63 -0.22
CA PRO A 481 -12.38 7.94 0.06
C PRO A 481 -11.67 8.65 1.22
N LEU A 482 -11.10 7.88 2.16
CA LEU A 482 -10.21 8.35 3.22
C LEU A 482 -8.77 8.29 2.70
N GLN A 483 -8.39 9.32 1.95
CA GLN A 483 -7.08 9.42 1.33
C GLN A 483 -5.96 9.29 2.37
N SER A 484 -4.97 8.44 2.16
CA SER A 484 -3.85 8.29 3.10
C SER A 484 -2.52 8.35 2.37
N LEU A 485 -1.42 8.64 3.07
CA LEU A 485 -0.09 8.59 2.47
C LEU A 485 0.45 7.16 2.44
N ALA A 486 1.07 6.79 1.33
CA ALA A 486 1.88 5.60 1.18
C ALA A 486 3.35 6.00 1.28
N TYR A 487 4.04 5.47 2.29
CA TYR A 487 5.46 5.74 2.52
C TYR A 487 6.36 4.62 2.02
N LEU A 488 7.58 4.99 1.69
CA LEU A 488 8.70 4.09 1.40
C LEU A 488 9.79 4.26 2.45
N ASP A 489 10.26 3.16 3.04
CA ASP A 489 11.31 3.18 4.06
C ASP A 489 12.38 2.12 3.78
N LEU A 490 13.48 2.58 3.17
CA LEU A 490 14.60 1.76 2.72
C LEU A 490 15.18 0.91 3.84
N HIS A 491 15.34 1.55 4.99
CA HIS A 491 16.00 0.96 6.12
C HIS A 491 15.09 -0.09 6.73
N ALA A 492 13.82 0.24 6.96
CA ALA A 492 12.83 -0.69 7.50
C ALA A 492 12.63 -1.91 6.59
N ASP A 493 12.54 -1.71 5.26
CA ASP A 493 12.41 -2.80 4.29
C ASP A 493 13.62 -3.74 4.32
N THR A 494 14.83 -3.18 4.42
CA THR A 494 16.06 -3.96 4.56
C THR A 494 16.06 -4.82 5.84
N GLN A 495 15.65 -4.25 6.98
CA GLN A 495 15.57 -4.97 8.27
C GLN A 495 14.52 -6.09 8.25
N ASP A 496 13.37 -5.84 7.64
CA ASP A 496 12.25 -6.80 7.51
C ASP A 496 12.46 -7.82 6.39
N GLN A 497 13.67 -7.89 5.86
CA GLN A 497 14.06 -8.87 4.87
C GLN A 497 13.34 -8.74 3.51
N LYS A 498 12.85 -7.54 3.19
CA LYS A 498 12.22 -7.20 1.90
C LYS A 498 13.27 -6.71 0.89
N GLY A 499 12.90 -6.73 -0.39
CA GLY A 499 13.77 -6.31 -1.50
C GLY A 499 13.74 -4.79 -1.72
N ASN A 500 14.88 -4.21 -2.06
CA ASN A 500 15.08 -2.75 -2.21
C ASN A 500 14.96 -2.33 -3.68
N THR A 501 13.80 -2.57 -4.27
CA THR A 501 13.58 -2.44 -5.72
C THR A 501 12.23 -1.78 -5.98
N VAL A 502 12.27 -0.68 -6.72
CA VAL A 502 11.10 0.11 -7.10
C VAL A 502 11.04 0.21 -8.62
N ALA A 503 9.90 -0.14 -9.19
CA ALA A 503 9.67 -0.08 -10.62
C ALA A 503 8.45 0.77 -10.95
N PHE A 504 8.63 1.72 -11.86
CA PHE A 504 7.57 2.52 -12.47
C PHE A 504 7.34 2.07 -13.91
N ILE A 505 6.12 1.59 -14.18
CA ILE A 505 5.66 1.18 -15.50
C ILE A 505 4.64 2.20 -16.00
N GLY A 506 4.80 2.68 -17.22
CA GLY A 506 3.84 3.60 -17.81
C GLY A 506 4.37 4.23 -19.09
N LYS A 507 3.46 4.82 -19.85
CA LYS A 507 3.80 5.51 -21.10
C LYS A 507 4.65 6.76 -20.87
N MET A 508 5.16 7.33 -21.95
CA MET A 508 5.80 8.65 -21.92
C MET A 508 4.84 9.72 -21.38
N GLY A 509 5.31 10.53 -20.43
CA GLY A 509 4.50 11.54 -19.76
C GLY A 509 3.52 10.99 -18.70
N ALA A 510 3.57 9.69 -18.37
CA ALA A 510 2.74 9.12 -17.30
C ALA A 510 3.16 9.57 -15.88
N GLY A 511 4.34 10.17 -15.72
CA GLY A 511 4.86 10.65 -14.43
C GLY A 511 5.99 9.81 -13.81
N LYS A 512 6.60 8.87 -14.56
CA LYS A 512 7.72 8.01 -14.10
C LYS A 512 8.90 8.85 -13.61
N THR A 513 9.51 9.63 -14.50
CA THR A 513 10.69 10.47 -14.23
C THR A 513 10.46 11.47 -13.08
N MET A 514 9.26 12.02 -12.94
CA MET A 514 8.92 12.91 -11.81
C MET A 514 9.01 12.18 -10.45
N ALA A 515 8.54 10.94 -10.39
CA ALA A 515 8.60 10.12 -9.18
C ALA A 515 10.02 9.68 -8.86
N GLU A 516 10.81 9.34 -9.87
CA GLU A 516 12.23 9.01 -9.72
C GLU A 516 13.04 10.22 -9.21
N LYS A 517 12.80 11.41 -9.77
CA LYS A 517 13.38 12.67 -9.30
C LYS A 517 12.99 12.98 -7.85
N ARG A 518 11.72 12.75 -7.47
CA ARG A 518 11.27 12.87 -6.06
C ARG A 518 12.05 11.94 -5.13
N LEU A 519 12.19 10.67 -5.51
CA LEU A 519 12.97 9.71 -4.70
C LEU A 519 14.45 10.10 -4.63
N CYS A 520 15.02 10.59 -5.74
CA CYS A 520 16.38 11.11 -5.79
C CYS A 520 16.59 12.27 -4.80
N ALA A 521 15.75 13.30 -4.84
CA ALA A 521 15.84 14.43 -3.90
C ALA A 521 15.67 13.97 -2.44
N ALA A 522 14.69 13.10 -2.15
CA ALA A 522 14.46 12.62 -0.81
C ALA A 522 15.64 11.79 -0.26
N ILE A 523 16.21 10.89 -1.07
CA ILE A 523 17.38 10.09 -0.69
C ILE A 523 18.60 11.00 -0.47
N ALA A 524 18.82 11.97 -1.36
CA ALA A 524 19.92 12.92 -1.24
C ALA A 524 19.80 13.80 0.03
N ALA A 525 18.61 14.36 0.28
CA ALA A 525 18.33 15.19 1.46
C ALA A 525 18.46 14.41 2.78
N ARG A 526 18.25 13.09 2.73
CA ARG A 526 18.48 12.16 3.85
C ARG A 526 19.95 11.69 3.95
N GLY A 527 20.86 12.26 3.18
CA GLY A 527 22.29 11.93 3.20
C GLY A 527 22.64 10.63 2.48
N GLY A 528 21.79 10.14 1.59
CA GLY A 528 22.05 8.95 0.78
C GLY A 528 23.04 9.20 -0.37
N ARG A 529 23.41 8.13 -1.08
CA ARG A 529 24.28 8.17 -2.27
C ARG A 529 23.56 7.70 -3.51
N ILE A 530 23.77 8.38 -4.63
CA ILE A 530 23.00 8.16 -5.84
C ILE A 530 23.95 8.04 -7.01
N ILE A 531 23.71 7.03 -7.84
CA ILE A 531 24.22 6.95 -9.20
C ILE A 531 23.03 6.85 -10.14
N ALA A 532 23.02 7.65 -11.20
CA ALA A 532 21.93 7.61 -12.17
C ALA A 532 22.41 7.77 -13.61
N THR A 533 21.63 7.25 -14.54
CA THR A 533 21.84 7.45 -15.98
C THR A 533 20.91 8.54 -16.50
N ASP A 534 21.44 9.40 -17.37
CA ASP A 534 20.65 10.43 -18.06
C ASP A 534 20.80 10.23 -19.58
N ASN A 535 19.81 9.58 -20.18
CA ASN A 535 19.75 9.39 -21.64
C ASN A 535 18.99 10.53 -22.35
N SER A 536 18.47 11.52 -21.61
CA SER A 536 17.62 12.56 -22.18
C SER A 536 18.43 13.54 -23.02
N ASP A 537 17.89 13.93 -24.18
CA ASP A 537 18.50 14.95 -25.04
C ASP A 537 18.59 16.31 -24.32
N GLU A 538 17.62 16.59 -23.45
CA GLU A 538 17.48 17.84 -22.70
C GLU A 538 18.31 17.86 -21.41
N ARG A 539 18.95 16.75 -21.05
CA ARG A 539 19.74 16.59 -19.81
C ARG A 539 18.95 16.95 -18.55
N GLU A 540 17.71 16.48 -18.50
CA GLU A 540 16.78 16.83 -17.44
C GLU A 540 17.30 16.47 -16.04
N TRP A 541 18.02 15.36 -15.93
CA TRP A 541 18.60 14.91 -14.65
C TRP A 541 19.76 15.80 -14.21
N VAL A 542 20.55 16.29 -15.15
CA VAL A 542 21.61 17.27 -14.85
C VAL A 542 21.01 18.56 -14.30
N THR A 543 19.97 19.09 -14.93
CA THR A 543 19.25 20.28 -14.45
C THR A 543 18.64 20.04 -13.06
N PHE A 544 17.98 18.90 -12.88
CA PHE A 544 17.35 18.55 -11.61
C PHE A 544 18.35 18.41 -10.46
N VAL A 545 19.41 17.63 -10.62
CA VAL A 545 20.42 17.42 -9.58
C VAL A 545 21.12 18.72 -9.20
N ASN A 546 21.18 19.68 -10.14
CA ASN A 546 21.75 20.98 -9.83
C ASN A 546 20.95 21.81 -8.82
N SER A 547 19.66 21.50 -8.64
CA SER A 547 18.78 22.14 -7.66
C SER A 547 18.90 21.57 -6.24
N ILE A 548 19.61 20.43 -6.06
CA ILE A 548 19.78 19.80 -4.75
C ILE A 548 20.97 20.45 -4.05
N ASP A 549 20.69 21.16 -2.96
CA ASP A 549 21.68 21.85 -2.15
C ASP A 549 22.34 20.92 -1.12
N GLY A 550 23.53 21.31 -0.63
CA GLY A 550 24.23 20.61 0.44
C GLY A 550 24.87 19.26 0.06
N VAL A 551 24.85 18.87 -1.22
CA VAL A 551 25.39 17.60 -1.70
C VAL A 551 26.55 17.79 -2.68
N ARG A 552 27.55 16.89 -2.63
CA ARG A 552 28.61 16.84 -3.65
C ARG A 552 28.11 16.08 -4.88
N ARG A 553 28.12 16.73 -6.03
CA ARG A 553 27.66 16.17 -7.31
C ARG A 553 28.80 16.00 -8.31
N GLN A 554 28.74 14.94 -9.12
CA GLN A 554 29.63 14.69 -10.26
C GLN A 554 28.77 14.36 -11.48
N ILE A 555 29.02 15.03 -12.60
CA ILE A 555 28.27 14.84 -13.84
C ILE A 555 29.26 14.45 -14.91
N VAL A 556 29.16 13.22 -15.41
CA VAL A 556 29.97 12.73 -16.51
C VAL A 556 29.10 12.56 -17.74
N ASP A 557 29.13 13.57 -18.60
CA ASP A 557 28.46 13.56 -19.90
C ASP A 557 29.37 12.90 -20.94
N THR A 558 28.97 11.76 -21.50
CA THR A 558 29.81 11.09 -22.50
C THR A 558 29.83 11.78 -23.85
N ALA A 559 28.82 12.59 -24.19
CA ALA A 559 28.79 13.32 -25.46
C ALA A 559 29.75 14.50 -25.45
N HIS A 560 29.93 15.15 -24.30
CA HIS A 560 30.86 16.26 -24.11
C HIS A 560 31.59 16.13 -22.75
N PRO A 561 32.57 15.21 -22.65
CA PRO A 561 33.14 14.84 -21.38
C PRO A 561 34.05 15.94 -20.80
N LYS A 562 33.79 16.28 -19.54
CA LYS A 562 34.65 17.13 -18.69
C LYS A 562 35.35 16.35 -17.59
N LEU A 563 34.90 15.13 -17.35
CA LEU A 563 35.40 14.20 -16.35
C LEU A 563 35.60 12.84 -17.01
N SER A 564 36.56 12.09 -16.49
CA SER A 564 36.88 10.75 -16.98
C SER A 564 36.14 9.68 -16.18
N LEU A 565 35.59 8.70 -16.90
CA LEU A 565 35.06 7.43 -16.38
C LEU A 565 36.05 6.27 -16.58
N ASP A 566 37.32 6.56 -16.87
CA ASP A 566 38.37 5.55 -17.00
C ASP A 566 38.49 4.71 -15.72
N PRO A 567 38.16 3.40 -15.76
CA PRO A 567 38.23 2.55 -14.58
C PRO A 567 39.61 2.49 -13.94
N LEU A 568 40.69 2.71 -14.71
CA LEU A 568 42.06 2.73 -14.20
C LEU A 568 42.40 4.00 -13.41
N ARG A 569 41.61 5.06 -13.57
CA ARG A 569 41.81 6.36 -12.91
C ARG A 569 40.84 6.60 -11.77
N ILE A 570 39.61 6.13 -11.88
CA ILE A 570 38.54 6.39 -10.91
C ILE A 570 38.45 5.33 -9.80
N LEU A 571 39.06 4.16 -9.99
CA LEU A 571 39.04 3.06 -9.02
C LEU A 571 40.40 2.83 -8.37
N PRO A 572 40.43 2.27 -7.14
CA PRO A 572 41.67 1.80 -6.54
C PRO A 572 42.30 0.68 -7.40
N PRO A 573 43.64 0.60 -7.49
CA PRO A 573 44.34 -0.36 -8.36
C PRO A 573 43.93 -1.83 -8.18
N GLU A 574 43.49 -2.21 -6.98
CA GLU A 574 43.04 -3.57 -6.65
C GLU A 574 41.79 -3.99 -7.42
N MET A 575 40.89 -3.04 -7.71
CA MET A 575 39.62 -3.28 -8.40
C MET A 575 39.65 -2.82 -9.86
N ALA A 576 40.43 -1.77 -10.12
CA ALA A 576 40.56 -1.11 -11.41
C ALA A 576 40.83 -2.10 -12.55
N GLY A 577 41.79 -3.02 -12.36
CA GLY A 577 42.17 -4.00 -13.37
C GLY A 577 41.02 -4.93 -13.78
N GLN A 578 40.22 -5.42 -12.83
CA GLN A 578 39.10 -6.32 -13.12
C GLN A 578 37.96 -5.61 -13.87
N VAL A 579 37.66 -4.37 -13.47
CA VAL A 579 36.62 -3.55 -14.11
C VAL A 579 37.06 -3.13 -15.51
N ALA A 580 38.29 -2.62 -15.65
CA ALA A 580 38.89 -2.26 -16.93
C ALA A 580 38.96 -3.47 -17.89
N GLN A 581 39.37 -4.64 -17.39
CA GLN A 581 39.43 -5.86 -18.20
C GLN A 581 38.05 -6.21 -18.74
N SER A 582 37.03 -6.16 -17.90
CA SER A 582 35.68 -6.52 -18.31
C SER A 582 35.12 -5.53 -19.33
N PHE A 583 35.33 -4.23 -19.11
CA PHE A 583 34.97 -3.19 -20.08
C PHE A 583 35.68 -3.39 -21.43
N LEU A 584 37.00 -3.60 -21.43
CA LEU A 584 37.80 -3.76 -22.65
C LEU A 584 37.49 -5.07 -23.39
N LEU A 585 37.21 -6.18 -22.69
CA LEU A 585 36.78 -7.42 -23.32
C LEU A 585 35.44 -7.21 -24.07
N THR A 586 34.49 -6.50 -23.46
CA THR A 586 33.21 -6.18 -24.10
C THR A 586 33.37 -5.19 -25.26
N LEU A 587 34.15 -4.12 -25.08
CA LEU A 587 34.39 -3.08 -26.08
C LEU A 587 35.11 -3.62 -27.33
N LEU A 588 36.14 -4.44 -27.13
CA LEU A 588 36.98 -4.95 -28.21
C LEU A 588 36.47 -6.28 -28.79
N ASN A 589 35.35 -6.77 -28.25
CA ASN A 589 34.72 -8.05 -28.58
C ASN A 589 35.73 -9.22 -28.57
N LEU A 590 36.42 -9.38 -27.44
CA LEU A 590 37.48 -10.36 -27.25
C LEU A 590 37.01 -11.56 -26.42
N GLU A 591 37.49 -12.74 -26.76
CA GLU A 591 37.26 -13.94 -25.96
C GLU A 591 38.06 -13.91 -24.65
N THR A 592 37.40 -14.17 -23.53
CA THR A 592 38.02 -14.13 -22.19
C THR A 592 39.19 -15.11 -22.03
N ILE A 593 39.09 -16.32 -22.61
CA ILE A 593 40.10 -17.39 -22.50
C ILE A 593 41.06 -17.40 -23.71
N GLY A 594 40.84 -16.50 -24.68
CA GLY A 594 41.72 -16.36 -25.84
C GLY A 594 43.08 -15.76 -25.49
N VAL A 595 43.99 -15.73 -26.47
CA VAL A 595 45.34 -15.16 -26.32
C VAL A 595 45.23 -13.67 -25.96
N ALA A 596 44.46 -12.87 -26.71
CA ALA A 596 44.20 -11.46 -26.39
C ALA A 596 43.61 -11.25 -25.00
N GLY A 597 42.61 -12.05 -24.60
CA GLY A 597 41.99 -11.97 -23.28
C GLY A 597 42.98 -12.27 -22.16
N THR A 598 43.84 -13.26 -22.35
CA THR A 598 44.93 -13.62 -21.42
C THR A 598 46.01 -12.53 -21.34
N THR A 599 46.34 -11.88 -22.47
CA THR A 599 47.26 -10.75 -22.51
C THR A 599 46.70 -9.57 -21.73
N LEU A 600 45.43 -9.17 -21.97
CA LEU A 600 44.74 -8.15 -21.18
C LEU A 600 44.73 -8.47 -19.68
N ALA A 601 44.41 -9.72 -19.32
CA ALA A 601 44.39 -10.17 -17.93
C ALA A 601 45.76 -10.07 -17.24
N LYS A 602 46.86 -10.23 -17.98
CA LYS A 602 48.23 -10.09 -17.44
C LYS A 602 48.62 -8.64 -17.23
N VAL A 603 48.39 -7.79 -18.22
CA VAL A 603 48.79 -6.37 -18.17
C VAL A 603 47.98 -5.57 -17.15
N LEU A 604 46.74 -5.98 -16.88
CA LEU A 604 45.85 -5.35 -15.91
C LEU A 604 46.04 -5.88 -14.47
N LYS A 605 47.06 -6.71 -14.21
CA LYS A 605 47.39 -7.12 -12.84
C LYS A 605 47.95 -5.92 -12.06
N PRO A 606 47.58 -5.73 -10.78
CA PRO A 606 48.05 -4.58 -9.98
C PRO A 606 49.58 -4.47 -9.85
N ALA A 607 50.31 -5.59 -9.89
CA ALA A 607 51.78 -5.57 -9.91
C ALA A 607 52.32 -5.06 -11.26
N TYR A 608 51.83 -5.63 -12.36
CA TYR A 608 52.25 -5.25 -13.71
C TYR A 608 51.94 -3.79 -14.02
N MET A 609 50.74 -3.32 -13.68
CA MET A 609 50.36 -1.91 -13.88
C MET A 609 51.27 -0.95 -13.11
N ARG A 610 51.71 -1.30 -11.89
CA ARG A 610 52.64 -0.47 -11.12
C ARG A 610 54.04 -0.46 -11.74
N ASP A 611 54.56 -1.62 -12.11
CA ASP A 611 55.91 -1.77 -12.67
C ASP A 611 56.06 -1.02 -14.01
N HIS A 612 54.99 -0.98 -14.81
CA HIS A 612 54.95 -0.32 -16.11
C HIS A 612 54.27 1.07 -16.10
N GLN A 613 53.92 1.59 -14.92
CA GLN A 613 53.25 2.89 -14.74
C GLN A 613 51.98 3.04 -15.60
N ILE A 614 51.15 1.99 -15.66
CA ILE A 614 49.88 1.99 -16.35
C ILE A 614 48.81 2.60 -15.43
N THR A 615 48.55 3.89 -15.62
CA THR A 615 47.63 4.68 -14.77
C THR A 615 46.32 5.06 -15.45
N SER A 616 46.15 4.76 -16.74
CA SER A 616 44.95 5.07 -17.52
C SER A 616 44.77 4.10 -18.68
N CYS A 617 43.56 4.00 -19.23
CA CYS A 617 43.27 3.24 -20.45
C CYS A 617 44.05 3.79 -21.65
N GLY A 618 44.22 5.11 -21.75
CA GLY A 618 45.09 5.71 -22.77
C GLY A 618 46.56 5.30 -22.63
N ARG A 619 47.09 5.29 -21.39
CA ARG A 619 48.46 4.81 -21.12
C ARG A 619 48.61 3.31 -21.38
N LEU A 620 47.59 2.52 -21.06
CA LEU A 620 47.53 1.09 -21.37
C LEU A 620 47.60 0.85 -22.87
N ALA A 621 46.85 1.61 -23.66
CA ALA A 621 46.86 1.49 -25.13
C ALA A 621 48.27 1.77 -25.69
N ARG A 622 48.93 2.83 -25.21
CA ARG A 622 50.32 3.15 -25.60
C ARG A 622 51.30 2.03 -25.19
N HIS A 623 51.19 1.53 -23.97
CA HIS A 623 52.02 0.41 -23.49
C HIS A 623 51.87 -0.82 -24.37
N LEU A 624 50.64 -1.18 -24.74
CA LEU A 624 50.35 -2.32 -25.63
C LEU A 624 50.89 -2.13 -27.05
N ALA A 625 50.94 -0.89 -27.55
CA ALA A 625 51.44 -0.56 -28.89
C ALA A 625 52.98 -0.56 -28.96
N GLU A 626 53.65 0.01 -27.95
CA GLU A 626 55.06 0.43 -28.06
C GLU A 626 56.01 -0.31 -27.11
N GLU A 627 55.51 -0.84 -25.98
CA GLU A 627 56.34 -1.28 -24.85
C GLU A 627 56.05 -2.73 -24.40
N CYS A 628 55.07 -3.42 -25.00
CA CYS A 628 54.60 -4.72 -24.55
C CYS A 628 54.93 -5.84 -25.56
N ASP A 629 55.81 -6.76 -25.14
CA ASP A 629 56.19 -7.94 -25.94
C ASP A 629 55.24 -9.14 -25.79
N LEU A 630 54.08 -8.96 -25.13
CA LEU A 630 53.12 -10.05 -24.95
C LEU A 630 52.39 -10.37 -26.26
N PRO A 631 52.00 -11.64 -26.49
CA PRO A 631 51.25 -12.03 -27.68
C PRO A 631 49.99 -11.18 -27.88
N GLU A 632 49.72 -10.80 -29.13
CA GLU A 632 48.55 -9.99 -29.54
C GLU A 632 48.48 -8.56 -28.92
N ALA A 633 49.51 -8.08 -28.22
CA ALA A 633 49.51 -6.75 -27.59
C ALA A 633 49.24 -5.63 -28.60
N THR A 634 50.00 -5.58 -29.71
CA THR A 634 49.81 -4.59 -30.77
C THR A 634 48.41 -4.67 -31.41
N ALA A 635 47.90 -5.89 -31.63
CA ALA A 635 46.57 -6.08 -32.20
C ALA A 635 45.45 -5.61 -31.26
N ILE A 636 45.63 -5.73 -29.95
CA ILE A 636 44.71 -5.15 -28.95
C ILE A 636 44.79 -3.62 -29.01
N ALA A 637 46.00 -3.05 -29.06
CA ALA A 637 46.20 -1.61 -29.14
C ALA A 637 45.55 -1.01 -30.39
N ASP A 638 45.69 -1.65 -31.55
CA ASP A 638 45.07 -1.23 -32.82
C ASP A 638 43.54 -1.19 -32.71
N ARG A 639 42.92 -2.16 -32.01
CA ARG A 639 41.47 -2.14 -31.78
C ARG A 639 41.06 -1.05 -30.79
N ILE A 640 41.86 -0.78 -29.76
CA ILE A 640 41.60 0.34 -28.84
C ILE A 640 41.69 1.67 -29.60
N ALA A 641 42.64 1.82 -30.51
CA ALA A 641 42.83 3.04 -31.31
C ALA A 641 41.58 3.42 -32.10
N VAL A 642 40.78 2.45 -32.58
CA VAL A 642 39.48 2.70 -33.25
C VAL A 642 38.52 3.53 -32.37
N PHE A 643 38.58 3.36 -31.06
CA PHE A 643 37.74 4.08 -30.10
C PHE A 643 38.45 5.25 -29.42
N ALA A 644 39.77 5.19 -29.28
CA ALA A 644 40.55 6.21 -28.58
C ALA A 644 40.92 7.41 -29.46
N ASP A 645 40.86 7.28 -30.79
CA ASP A 645 41.17 8.36 -31.72
C ASP A 645 40.08 9.44 -31.69
N ILE A 646 40.42 10.60 -31.14
CA ILE A 646 39.53 11.75 -30.94
C ILE A 646 39.04 12.33 -32.29
N GLU A 647 39.81 12.18 -33.38
CA GLU A 647 39.43 12.71 -34.70
C GLU A 647 38.46 11.80 -35.45
N ASN A 648 38.53 10.48 -35.21
CA ASN A 648 37.70 9.47 -35.90
C ASN A 648 36.51 8.97 -35.07
N SER A 649 36.65 8.90 -33.75
CA SER A 649 35.55 8.59 -32.83
C SER A 649 34.89 9.89 -32.44
N ALA A 650 33.70 10.16 -32.98
CA ALA A 650 32.94 11.36 -32.62
C ALA A 650 32.69 11.39 -31.10
N SER A 651 33.57 12.03 -30.30
CA SER A 651 33.50 12.40 -28.87
C SER A 651 33.18 11.33 -27.80
N LEU A 652 32.41 10.28 -28.11
CA LEU A 652 31.70 9.44 -27.13
C LEU A 652 32.62 8.62 -26.21
N ALA A 653 33.78 8.20 -26.71
CA ALA A 653 34.73 7.39 -25.96
C ALA A 653 35.81 8.21 -25.24
N SER A 654 35.86 9.54 -25.47
CA SER A 654 36.81 10.43 -24.81
C SER A 654 36.66 10.42 -23.29
N ALA A 655 35.44 10.21 -22.77
CA ALA A 655 35.21 10.01 -21.34
C ALA A 655 36.07 8.89 -20.73
N ILE A 656 36.50 7.90 -21.52
CA ILE A 656 37.31 6.77 -21.06
C ILE A 656 38.78 6.92 -21.44
N PHE A 657 39.08 7.35 -22.66
CA PHE A 657 40.45 7.27 -23.20
C PHE A 657 41.23 8.59 -23.16
N ASP A 658 40.55 9.74 -22.99
CA ASP A 658 41.22 11.04 -22.93
C ASP A 658 42.03 11.18 -21.62
N PRO A 659 43.37 11.26 -21.69
CA PRO A 659 44.21 11.38 -20.51
C PRO A 659 44.13 12.76 -19.83
N ASP A 660 43.70 13.80 -20.56
CA ASP A 660 43.70 15.18 -20.08
C ASP A 660 42.47 15.52 -19.23
N LEU A 661 41.41 14.70 -19.33
CA LEU A 661 40.23 14.83 -18.47
C LEU A 661 40.57 14.49 -17.01
N PRO A 662 40.13 15.26 -16.00
CA PRO A 662 40.26 14.86 -14.59
C PRO A 662 39.38 13.62 -14.28
N PRO A 663 39.81 12.70 -13.38
CA PRO A 663 39.00 11.54 -13.00
C PRO A 663 37.75 11.96 -12.22
N ALA A 664 36.62 11.29 -12.47
CA ALA A 664 35.40 11.49 -11.70
C ALA A 664 35.58 11.03 -10.23
N ASP A 665 35.06 11.80 -9.29
CA ASP A 665 35.05 11.43 -7.86
C ASP A 665 33.88 10.50 -7.55
N LEU A 666 34.15 9.19 -7.49
CA LEU A 666 33.12 8.21 -7.13
C LEU A 666 32.61 8.36 -5.69
N SER A 667 33.29 9.10 -4.81
CA SER A 667 32.84 9.35 -3.43
C SER A 667 31.76 10.43 -3.31
N ALA A 668 31.42 11.09 -4.42
CA ALA A 668 30.33 12.07 -4.46
C ALA A 668 29.00 11.48 -3.98
N ASP A 669 28.14 12.36 -3.47
CA ASP A 669 26.81 11.99 -3.01
C ASP A 669 25.89 11.69 -4.20
N ILE A 670 26.06 12.40 -5.32
CA ILE A 670 25.31 12.17 -6.55
C ILE A 670 26.28 12.07 -7.74
N LEU A 671 26.19 10.96 -8.49
CA LEU A 671 26.91 10.73 -9.74
C LEU A 671 25.91 10.55 -10.89
N ILE A 672 25.90 11.48 -11.83
CA ILE A 672 25.07 11.39 -13.05
C ILE A 672 25.96 11.04 -14.23
N ILE A 673 25.60 9.97 -14.93
CA ILE A 673 26.27 9.54 -16.16
C ILE A 673 25.33 9.84 -17.33
N GLY A 674 25.66 10.89 -18.07
CA GLY A 674 24.92 11.30 -19.26
C GLY A 674 25.25 10.39 -20.42
N THR A 675 24.26 9.65 -20.91
CA THR A 675 24.33 8.69 -22.03
C THR A 675 23.56 9.18 -23.26
N CYS A 676 23.19 10.47 -23.30
CA CYS A 676 22.57 11.13 -24.44
C CYS A 676 23.34 10.84 -25.75
N GLY A 677 22.61 10.44 -26.80
CA GLY A 677 23.19 10.14 -28.11
C GLY A 677 23.92 8.79 -28.22
N ILE A 678 23.98 7.99 -27.15
CA ILE A 678 24.53 6.63 -27.22
C ILE A 678 23.53 5.68 -27.85
N ALA A 679 23.86 5.15 -29.02
CA ALA A 679 23.06 4.10 -29.63
C ALA A 679 23.41 2.72 -29.05
N LEU A 680 22.40 1.85 -28.97
CA LEU A 680 22.53 0.47 -28.54
C LEU A 680 22.19 -0.50 -29.68
N PRO A 681 22.76 -1.72 -29.66
CA PRO A 681 22.36 -2.77 -30.58
C PRO A 681 20.92 -3.22 -30.29
N ASN A 682 20.17 -3.52 -31.33
CA ASN A 682 18.83 -4.09 -31.19
C ASN A 682 18.89 -5.61 -30.94
N ALA A 683 17.75 -6.22 -30.60
CA ALA A 683 17.68 -7.64 -30.27
C ALA A 683 18.13 -8.57 -31.42
N GLU A 684 17.82 -8.23 -32.67
CA GLU A 684 18.21 -9.03 -33.84
C GLU A 684 19.72 -8.98 -34.08
N GLU A 685 20.31 -7.79 -33.97
CA GLU A 685 21.75 -7.57 -34.06
C GLU A 685 22.50 -8.34 -32.96
N MET A 686 21.89 -8.51 -31.79
CA MET A 686 22.46 -9.27 -30.68
C MET A 686 22.35 -10.79 -30.82
N LEU A 687 21.26 -11.28 -31.42
CA LEU A 687 21.02 -12.72 -31.57
C LEU A 687 21.70 -13.34 -32.79
N SER A 688 21.96 -12.53 -33.83
CA SER A 688 22.62 -12.98 -35.06
C SER A 688 24.14 -12.81 -34.98
N GLU A 689 24.89 -13.91 -35.00
CA GLU A 689 26.38 -13.88 -34.97
C GLU A 689 26.96 -13.04 -36.12
N HIS A 690 26.33 -13.06 -37.29
CA HIS A 690 26.76 -12.28 -38.45
C HIS A 690 26.59 -10.77 -38.23
N LEU A 691 25.41 -10.35 -37.74
CA LEU A 691 25.13 -8.93 -37.47
C LEU A 691 25.94 -8.41 -36.29
N PHE A 692 26.11 -9.24 -35.26
CA PHE A 692 26.90 -8.91 -34.09
C PHE A 692 28.36 -8.59 -34.44
N ARG A 693 28.97 -9.36 -35.35
CA ARG A 693 30.34 -9.09 -35.86
C ARG A 693 30.45 -7.82 -36.69
N GLN A 694 29.35 -7.30 -37.20
CA GLN A 694 29.28 -6.09 -38.03
C GLN A 694 28.71 -4.89 -37.29
N LEU A 695 28.61 -4.96 -35.95
CA LEU A 695 28.09 -3.85 -35.16
C LEU A 695 28.92 -2.58 -35.39
N PRO A 696 28.26 -1.44 -35.68
CA PRO A 696 28.92 -0.15 -35.74
C PRO A 696 29.67 0.17 -34.43
N PRO A 697 30.85 0.82 -34.49
CA PRO A 697 31.66 1.10 -33.30
C PRO A 697 30.90 1.82 -32.18
N HIS A 698 30.07 2.81 -32.51
CA HIS A 698 29.29 3.56 -31.52
C HIS A 698 28.30 2.68 -30.74
N LYS A 699 27.71 1.65 -31.36
CA LYS A 699 26.84 0.65 -30.69
C LYS A 699 27.64 -0.30 -29.80
N VAL A 700 28.84 -0.70 -30.23
CA VAL A 700 29.74 -1.53 -29.44
C VAL A 700 30.19 -0.78 -28.19
N PHE A 701 30.55 0.50 -28.33
CA PHE A 701 30.88 1.37 -27.21
C PHE A 701 29.70 1.53 -26.25
N GLY A 702 28.49 1.81 -26.76
CA GLY A 702 27.29 1.92 -25.93
C GLY A 702 27.06 0.67 -25.07
N ARG A 703 27.11 -0.52 -25.67
CA ARG A 703 27.00 -1.79 -24.93
C ARG A 703 28.06 -1.91 -23.83
N ALA A 704 29.33 -1.62 -24.13
CA ALA A 704 30.40 -1.69 -23.14
C ALA A 704 30.23 -0.66 -22.02
N LEU A 705 29.76 0.55 -22.33
CA LEU A 705 29.52 1.61 -21.37
C LEU A 705 28.40 1.26 -20.39
N TYR A 706 27.24 0.79 -20.86
CA TYR A 706 26.14 0.41 -19.96
C TYR A 706 26.54 -0.74 -19.02
N ALA A 707 27.34 -1.70 -19.50
CA ALA A 707 27.92 -2.73 -18.65
C ALA A 707 28.89 -2.16 -17.59
N LEU A 708 29.69 -1.15 -17.97
CA LEU A 708 30.55 -0.42 -17.02
C LEU A 708 29.71 0.35 -15.99
N ILE A 709 28.66 1.07 -16.41
CA ILE A 709 27.76 1.82 -15.53
C ILE A 709 27.13 0.89 -14.49
N ALA A 710 26.57 -0.25 -14.90
CA ALA A 710 25.97 -1.21 -13.97
C ALA A 710 26.97 -1.70 -12.91
N ARG A 711 28.23 -1.92 -13.30
CA ARG A 711 29.30 -2.30 -12.37
C ARG A 711 29.71 -1.17 -11.44
N LEU A 712 29.87 0.06 -11.97
CA LEU A 712 30.15 1.25 -11.17
C LEU A 712 29.02 1.50 -10.17
N ALA A 713 27.76 1.30 -10.58
CA ALA A 713 26.61 1.45 -9.70
C ALA A 713 26.68 0.51 -8.51
N ARG A 714 27.03 -0.76 -8.74
CA ARG A 714 27.28 -1.72 -7.65
C ARG A 714 28.40 -1.25 -6.72
N LEU A 715 29.51 -0.76 -7.26
CA LEU A 715 30.65 -0.29 -6.45
C LEU A 715 30.30 0.95 -5.61
N VAL A 716 29.63 1.93 -6.22
CA VAL A 716 29.21 3.15 -5.56
C VAL A 716 28.19 2.83 -4.47
N CYS A 717 27.10 2.14 -4.82
CA CYS A 717 26.00 1.89 -3.90
C CYS A 717 26.38 0.94 -2.75
N PHE A 718 27.33 0.02 -2.95
CA PHE A 718 27.63 -1.00 -1.93
C PHE A 718 28.85 -0.65 -1.07
N SER A 719 29.47 0.51 -1.32
CA SER A 719 30.70 0.92 -0.63
C SER A 719 30.48 1.32 0.82
N ASP A 720 29.29 1.81 1.20
CA ASP A 720 28.95 2.20 2.56
C ASP A 720 27.54 1.73 2.92
N ARG A 721 27.44 0.81 3.89
CA ARG A 721 26.16 0.24 4.35
C ARG A 721 25.47 1.10 5.41
N ALA A 722 26.14 2.11 5.96
CA ALA A 722 25.58 3.01 6.94
C ALA A 722 24.71 4.10 6.29
N ARG A 723 24.91 4.34 4.99
CA ARG A 723 24.14 5.30 4.19
C ARG A 723 23.18 4.56 3.28
N ASP A 724 22.00 5.11 3.07
CA ASP A 724 21.12 4.67 2.00
C ASP A 724 21.81 4.94 0.65
N ALA A 725 21.67 4.04 -0.32
CA ALA A 725 22.17 4.27 -1.66
C ALA A 725 21.14 3.90 -2.72
N ALA A 726 21.18 4.53 -3.90
CA ALA A 726 20.26 4.24 -4.99
C ALA A 726 20.96 4.26 -6.36
N PHE A 727 20.67 3.24 -7.16
CA PHE A 727 20.90 3.23 -8.59
C PHE A 727 19.59 3.56 -9.30
N ILE A 728 19.55 4.69 -9.99
CA ILE A 728 18.36 5.19 -10.69
C ILE A 728 18.57 5.06 -12.19
N VAL A 729 17.67 4.36 -12.86
CA VAL A 729 17.73 4.12 -14.30
C VAL A 729 16.38 4.48 -14.91
N ASP A 730 16.29 5.70 -15.42
CA ASP A 730 15.20 6.06 -16.33
C ASP A 730 15.40 5.30 -17.65
N GLU A 731 14.31 4.90 -18.29
CA GLU A 731 14.33 4.06 -19.51
C GLU A 731 15.19 2.78 -19.37
N PHE A 732 14.81 1.93 -18.42
CA PHE A 732 15.53 0.71 -18.02
C PHE A 732 15.86 -0.25 -19.18
N HIS A 733 15.08 -0.23 -20.26
CA HIS A 733 15.30 -1.04 -21.46
C HIS A 733 16.70 -0.83 -22.08
N HIS A 734 17.31 0.35 -21.92
CA HIS A 734 18.69 0.59 -22.37
C HIS A 734 19.69 -0.27 -21.59
N MET A 735 19.49 -0.40 -20.28
CA MET A 735 20.35 -1.18 -19.39
C MET A 735 20.24 -2.68 -19.63
N SER A 736 19.03 -3.18 -19.94
CA SER A 736 18.77 -4.60 -20.14
C SER A 736 19.05 -5.11 -21.56
N SER A 737 19.30 -4.22 -22.53
CA SER A 737 19.57 -4.60 -23.92
C SER A 737 20.86 -5.42 -24.11
N SER A 738 21.82 -5.31 -23.20
CA SER A 738 23.08 -6.06 -23.21
C SER A 738 23.06 -7.21 -22.20
N PRO A 739 23.54 -8.42 -22.58
CA PRO A 739 23.72 -9.53 -21.63
C PRO A 739 24.65 -9.20 -20.46
N GLU A 740 25.73 -8.44 -20.72
CA GLU A 740 26.72 -8.07 -19.71
C GLU A 740 26.13 -7.12 -18.66
N ALA A 741 25.40 -6.10 -19.11
CA ALA A 741 24.68 -5.18 -18.22
C ALA A 741 23.56 -5.91 -17.47
N SER A 742 22.78 -6.77 -18.15
CA SER A 742 21.75 -7.61 -17.53
C SER A 742 22.29 -8.51 -16.42
N HIS A 743 23.48 -9.11 -16.62
CA HIS A 743 24.11 -9.93 -15.60
C HIS A 743 24.53 -9.10 -14.38
N ALA A 744 25.12 -7.92 -14.61
CA ALA A 744 25.48 -7.00 -13.52
C ALA A 744 24.25 -6.51 -12.74
N ILE A 745 23.11 -6.30 -13.41
CA ILE A 745 21.86 -5.97 -12.74
C ILE A 745 21.31 -7.16 -11.93
N ASP A 746 21.36 -8.39 -12.44
CA ASP A 746 20.94 -9.58 -11.69
C ASP A 746 21.76 -9.72 -10.39
N GLU A 747 23.08 -9.52 -10.47
CA GLU A 747 23.96 -9.47 -9.28
C GLU A 747 23.58 -8.33 -8.34
N TYR A 748 23.36 -7.11 -8.87
CA TYR A 748 22.97 -5.95 -8.08
C TYR A 748 21.69 -6.23 -7.31
N VAL A 749 20.63 -6.71 -7.97
CA VAL A 749 19.32 -6.95 -7.34
C VAL A 749 19.42 -8.02 -6.25
N ARG A 750 20.19 -9.10 -6.47
CA ARG A 750 20.38 -10.16 -5.47
C ARG A 750 21.11 -9.70 -4.21
N GLU A 751 22.03 -8.75 -4.34
CA GLU A 751 22.88 -8.27 -3.25
C GLU A 751 22.38 -6.95 -2.63
N SER A 752 21.54 -6.20 -3.34
CA SER A 752 21.01 -4.87 -3.00
C SER A 752 20.53 -4.77 -1.56
N ARG A 753 19.74 -5.76 -1.11
CA ARG A 753 19.23 -5.87 0.25
C ARG A 753 20.33 -5.91 1.31
N ARG A 754 21.44 -6.64 1.09
CA ARG A 754 22.54 -6.71 2.06
C ARG A 754 23.36 -5.42 2.14
N ALA A 755 23.31 -4.63 1.08
CA ALA A 755 24.05 -3.39 0.94
C ALA A 755 23.25 -2.15 1.35
N ASN A 756 21.97 -2.29 1.73
CA ASN A 756 21.04 -1.17 1.92
C ASN A 756 20.98 -0.24 0.68
N ALA A 757 21.00 -0.86 -0.51
CA ALA A 757 21.06 -0.18 -1.78
C ALA A 757 19.79 -0.41 -2.60
N TRP A 758 19.32 0.62 -3.28
CA TRP A 758 18.08 0.66 -4.03
C TRP A 758 18.33 0.52 -5.52
N LEU A 759 17.43 -0.15 -6.21
CA LEU A 759 17.30 -0.05 -7.67
C LEU A 759 15.95 0.60 -7.98
N ILE A 760 15.98 1.77 -8.60
CA ILE A 760 14.80 2.54 -8.99
C ILE A 760 14.77 2.60 -10.52
N THR A 761 13.69 2.12 -11.13
CA THR A 761 13.63 1.93 -12.58
C THR A 761 12.36 2.49 -13.22
N GLY A 762 12.52 3.10 -14.38
CA GLY A 762 11.43 3.57 -15.24
C GLY A 762 11.35 2.75 -16.52
N SER A 763 10.19 2.17 -16.83
CA SER A 763 10.02 1.28 -17.99
C SER A 763 8.65 1.45 -18.67
N HIS A 764 8.51 0.92 -19.88
CA HIS A 764 7.23 0.93 -20.62
C HIS A 764 6.56 -0.44 -20.61
N ASP A 765 7.33 -1.52 -20.80
CA ASP A 765 6.82 -2.90 -20.83
C ASP A 765 7.56 -3.75 -19.76
N PRO A 766 6.88 -4.17 -18.68
CA PRO A 766 7.52 -4.95 -17.63
C PRO A 766 7.93 -6.35 -18.09
N GLU A 767 7.35 -6.89 -19.16
CA GLU A 767 7.74 -8.20 -19.66
C GLU A 767 8.96 -8.12 -20.58
N ALA A 768 8.98 -7.14 -21.47
CA ALA A 768 10.04 -7.00 -22.48
C ALA A 768 11.31 -6.32 -21.94
N ASP A 769 11.16 -5.36 -21.03
CA ASP A 769 12.27 -4.49 -20.62
C ASP A 769 13.10 -5.08 -19.47
N TYR A 770 12.54 -5.93 -18.62
CA TYR A 770 13.31 -6.58 -17.55
C TYR A 770 14.00 -7.85 -18.05
N PRO A 771 15.27 -8.09 -17.68
CA PRO A 771 16.13 -9.07 -18.35
C PRO A 771 15.69 -10.52 -18.15
N ASN A 772 15.06 -10.83 -17.02
CA ASN A 772 14.58 -12.16 -16.72
C ASN A 772 13.50 -12.13 -15.63
N GLU A 773 12.81 -13.26 -15.49
CA GLU A 773 11.76 -13.44 -14.48
C GLU A 773 12.28 -13.29 -13.03
N THR A 774 13.55 -13.62 -12.78
CA THR A 774 14.11 -13.50 -11.43
C THR A 774 14.19 -12.04 -10.99
N VAL A 775 14.70 -11.16 -11.86
CA VAL A 775 14.74 -9.71 -11.59
C VAL A 775 13.31 -9.19 -11.40
N ARG A 776 12.37 -9.55 -12.27
CA ARG A 776 10.95 -9.14 -12.13
C ARG A 776 10.34 -9.56 -10.80
N ASN A 777 10.57 -10.79 -10.37
CA ASN A 777 10.04 -11.32 -9.11
C ASN A 777 10.69 -10.70 -7.88
N LEU A 778 11.94 -10.23 -7.99
CA LEU A 778 12.65 -9.52 -6.94
C LEU A 778 12.25 -8.05 -6.82
N ILE A 779 11.49 -7.49 -7.77
CA ILE A 779 10.87 -6.16 -7.64
C ILE A 779 9.72 -6.25 -6.62
N GLN A 780 9.84 -5.51 -5.52
CA GLN A 780 8.84 -5.52 -4.44
C GLN A 780 7.86 -4.35 -4.53
N HIS A 781 8.33 -3.15 -4.87
CA HIS A 781 7.46 -2.00 -5.06
C HIS A 781 7.17 -1.84 -6.55
N ARG A 782 5.92 -2.13 -6.95
CA ARG A 782 5.52 -2.15 -8.36
C ARG A 782 4.46 -1.10 -8.59
N ILE A 783 4.77 -0.11 -9.41
CA ILE A 783 3.87 0.99 -9.73
C ILE A 783 3.53 0.93 -11.21
N VAL A 784 2.23 0.87 -11.53
CA VAL A 784 1.72 0.90 -12.90
C VAL A 784 0.90 2.17 -13.07
N LEU A 785 1.45 3.12 -13.81
CA LEU A 785 0.83 4.38 -14.19
C LEU A 785 0.04 4.21 -15.49
N LEU A 786 -0.41 5.34 -16.05
CA LEU A 786 -1.15 5.37 -17.32
C LEU A 786 -0.44 4.54 -18.41
N CYS A 787 -1.13 3.53 -18.94
CA CYS A 787 -0.69 2.70 -20.07
C CYS A 787 -1.34 3.14 -21.39
N ASP A 788 -0.63 2.98 -22.51
CA ASP A 788 -1.15 3.38 -23.83
C ASP A 788 -2.20 2.45 -24.42
N ASN A 789 -2.09 1.14 -24.13
CA ASN A 789 -2.93 0.14 -24.75
C ASN A 789 -3.26 -1.00 -23.78
N ILE A 790 -4.28 -1.77 -24.14
CA ILE A 790 -4.81 -2.85 -23.31
C ILE A 790 -3.79 -3.96 -23.04
N ASN A 791 -2.88 -4.24 -23.97
CA ASN A 791 -1.87 -5.29 -23.78
C ASN A 791 -0.85 -4.87 -22.70
N LEU A 792 -0.32 -3.65 -22.79
CA LEU A 792 0.56 -3.10 -21.75
C LEU A 792 -0.14 -3.00 -20.40
N ALA A 793 -1.42 -2.61 -20.37
CA ALA A 793 -2.20 -2.59 -19.14
C ALA A 793 -2.38 -4.00 -18.54
N GLN A 794 -2.67 -5.01 -19.35
CA GLN A 794 -2.76 -6.41 -18.92
C GLN A 794 -1.44 -6.90 -18.32
N LYS A 795 -0.32 -6.69 -19.04
CA LYS A 795 1.02 -7.02 -18.55
C LYS A 795 1.36 -6.27 -17.27
N GLY A 796 0.99 -5.01 -17.16
CA GLY A 796 1.15 -4.19 -15.97
C GLY A 796 0.39 -4.76 -14.77
N VAL A 797 -0.87 -5.16 -14.95
CA VAL A 797 -1.67 -5.74 -13.86
C VAL A 797 -1.15 -7.14 -13.46
N GLU A 798 -0.70 -7.95 -14.40
CA GLU A 798 0.01 -9.21 -14.09
C GLU A 798 1.31 -8.92 -13.32
N PHE A 799 2.04 -7.86 -13.70
CA PHE A 799 3.24 -7.42 -13.01
C PHE A 799 2.95 -6.99 -11.56
N LEU A 800 1.80 -6.37 -11.26
CA LEU A 800 1.37 -6.09 -9.88
C LEU A 800 1.17 -7.35 -9.02
N GLY A 801 1.08 -8.53 -9.65
CA GLY A 801 0.89 -9.82 -8.98
C GLY A 801 -0.55 -10.35 -9.02
N VAL A 802 -1.44 -9.74 -9.80
CA VAL A 802 -2.83 -10.16 -9.95
C VAL A 802 -2.96 -11.13 -11.14
N ASP A 803 -3.26 -12.40 -10.86
CA ASP A 803 -3.38 -13.43 -11.90
C ASP A 803 -4.82 -13.48 -12.46
N PRO A 804 -5.01 -13.24 -13.77
CA PRO A 804 -6.32 -13.27 -14.44
C PRO A 804 -7.05 -14.62 -14.33
N LYS A 805 -6.34 -15.72 -14.04
CA LYS A 805 -6.94 -17.05 -13.85
C LYS A 805 -7.55 -17.21 -12.46
N THR A 806 -6.98 -16.53 -11.46
CA THR A 806 -7.42 -16.64 -10.07
C THR A 806 -8.46 -15.58 -9.72
N SER A 807 -8.31 -14.36 -10.24
CA SER A 807 -9.19 -13.22 -9.96
C SER A 807 -9.55 -12.47 -11.26
N PRO A 808 -10.35 -13.07 -12.17
CA PRO A 808 -10.64 -12.48 -13.48
C PRO A 808 -11.39 -11.15 -13.41
N GLU A 809 -12.28 -10.97 -12.43
CA GLU A 809 -13.07 -9.73 -12.26
C GLU A 809 -12.19 -8.57 -11.77
N GLU A 810 -11.43 -8.79 -10.69
CA GLU A 810 -10.45 -7.84 -10.15
C GLU A 810 -9.42 -7.45 -11.21
N PHE A 811 -8.88 -8.44 -11.93
CA PHE A 811 -7.94 -8.20 -13.03
C PHE A 811 -8.54 -7.27 -14.09
N ALA A 812 -9.77 -7.53 -14.52
CA ALA A 812 -10.44 -6.71 -15.53
C ALA A 812 -10.69 -5.27 -15.04
N ASP A 813 -10.96 -5.06 -13.75
CA ASP A 813 -11.18 -3.74 -13.18
C ASP A 813 -9.88 -2.96 -13.04
N LEU A 814 -8.80 -3.59 -12.57
CA LEU A 814 -7.47 -2.98 -12.52
C LEU A 814 -6.93 -2.62 -13.91
N VAL A 815 -7.18 -3.45 -14.93
CA VAL A 815 -6.80 -3.11 -16.31
C VAL A 815 -7.52 -1.86 -16.81
N LYS A 816 -8.80 -1.66 -16.46
CA LYS A 816 -9.52 -0.43 -16.81
C LYS A 816 -8.91 0.79 -16.11
N ILE A 817 -8.52 0.65 -14.85
CA ILE A 817 -7.87 1.73 -14.10
C ILE A 817 -6.52 2.07 -14.72
N ALA A 818 -5.67 1.09 -15.04
CA ALA A 818 -4.37 1.32 -15.67
C ALA A 818 -4.47 2.05 -17.04
N LEU A 819 -5.58 1.85 -17.77
CA LEU A 819 -5.86 2.56 -19.02
C LEU A 819 -6.36 4.01 -18.82
N ASN A 820 -6.95 4.32 -17.66
CA ASN A 820 -7.49 5.63 -17.37
C ASN A 820 -7.47 5.95 -15.86
N PRO A 821 -6.29 6.17 -15.25
CA PRO A 821 -6.15 6.31 -13.80
C PRO A 821 -6.50 7.72 -13.29
N GLY A 822 -7.01 8.62 -14.14
CA GLY A 822 -7.40 9.98 -13.75
C GLY A 822 -6.35 11.08 -14.00
N GLY A 823 -5.25 10.76 -14.69
CA GLY A 823 -4.26 11.73 -15.17
C GLY A 823 -2.81 11.30 -14.97
N PRO A 824 -1.83 12.15 -15.36
CA PRO A 824 -0.41 11.93 -15.09
C PRO A 824 -0.15 11.78 -13.58
N GLY A 825 0.74 10.85 -13.22
CA GLY A 825 1.08 10.53 -11.83
C GLY A 825 0.04 9.68 -11.10
N CYS A 826 -1.12 9.40 -11.70
CA CYS A 826 -2.10 8.47 -11.13
C CYS A 826 -1.90 7.05 -11.68
N GLY A 827 -2.18 6.04 -10.86
CA GLY A 827 -2.00 4.65 -11.26
C GLY A 827 -2.35 3.67 -10.15
N LEU A 828 -1.76 2.48 -10.25
CA LEU A 828 -1.86 1.38 -9.30
C LEU A 828 -0.50 1.14 -8.63
N TYR A 829 -0.52 0.75 -7.37
CA TYR A 829 0.67 0.41 -6.60
C TYR A 829 0.48 -0.92 -5.89
N ALA A 830 1.38 -1.86 -6.14
CA ALA A 830 1.58 -3.05 -5.31
C ALA A 830 2.75 -2.81 -4.35
N ASP A 831 2.47 -2.86 -3.05
CA ASP A 831 3.46 -2.67 -2.00
C ASP A 831 4.32 -3.93 -1.76
N GLN A 832 5.30 -3.83 -0.85
CA GLN A 832 6.20 -4.92 -0.46
C GLN A 832 5.52 -6.12 0.24
N HIS A 833 4.22 -6.02 0.52
CA HIS A 833 3.38 -7.08 1.04
C HIS A 833 2.48 -7.70 -0.03
N GLY A 834 2.43 -7.11 -1.24
CA GLY A 834 1.57 -7.53 -2.34
C GLY A 834 0.17 -6.93 -2.28
N ASN A 835 -0.08 -5.92 -1.43
CA ASN A 835 -1.35 -5.22 -1.42
C ASN A 835 -1.41 -4.26 -2.61
N VAL A 836 -2.50 -4.32 -3.38
CA VAL A 836 -2.69 -3.49 -4.58
C VAL A 836 -3.75 -2.43 -4.32
N GLY A 837 -3.48 -1.18 -4.69
CA GLY A 837 -4.50 -0.13 -4.67
C GLY A 837 -4.18 1.05 -5.57
N GLU A 838 -5.20 1.89 -5.80
CA GLU A 838 -5.08 3.10 -6.61
C GLU A 838 -4.33 4.19 -5.86
N ILE A 839 -3.44 4.88 -6.57
CA ILE A 839 -2.59 5.93 -6.01
C ILE A 839 -2.48 7.14 -6.94
N ARG A 840 -2.13 8.28 -6.34
CA ARG A 840 -1.58 9.46 -7.00
C ARG A 840 -0.19 9.75 -6.44
N LEU A 841 0.82 9.63 -7.29
CA LEU A 841 2.20 9.95 -6.94
C LEU A 841 2.32 11.43 -6.56
N LEU A 842 3.06 11.67 -5.47
CA LEU A 842 3.42 12.99 -5.03
C LEU A 842 4.57 13.53 -5.87
N ARG A 843 4.62 14.86 -6.01
CA ARG A 843 5.74 15.58 -6.63
C ARG A 843 6.67 16.10 -5.54
N PRO A 844 7.94 16.44 -5.85
CA PRO A 844 8.81 17.14 -4.90
C PRO A 844 8.06 18.33 -4.27
N ALA A 845 8.08 18.41 -2.95
CA ALA A 845 7.32 19.41 -2.22
C ALA A 845 8.11 20.72 -2.14
N TYR A 846 9.41 20.64 -1.86
CA TYR A 846 10.28 21.80 -1.85
C TYR A 846 10.33 22.49 -3.21
N ALA A 847 10.06 23.80 -3.25
CA ALA A 847 9.82 24.54 -4.49
C ALA A 847 10.99 24.47 -5.50
N PRO A 848 12.27 24.64 -5.09
CA PRO A 848 13.41 24.47 -6.01
C PRO A 848 13.46 23.10 -6.67
N HIS A 849 13.22 22.02 -5.91
CA HIS A 849 13.17 20.67 -6.46
C HIS A 849 11.96 20.50 -7.39
N ARG A 850 10.80 21.05 -7.03
CA ARG A 850 9.56 20.94 -7.81
C ARG A 850 9.69 21.64 -9.16
N GLU A 851 10.25 22.85 -9.17
CA GLU A 851 10.49 23.64 -10.38
C GLU A 851 11.49 22.94 -11.29
N ALA A 852 12.63 22.49 -10.76
CA ALA A 852 13.65 21.80 -11.55
C ALA A 852 13.19 20.40 -12.03
N ALA A 853 12.29 19.74 -11.31
CA ALA A 853 11.69 18.49 -11.76
C ALA A 853 10.60 18.71 -12.84
N SER A 854 9.95 19.87 -12.84
CA SER A 854 8.86 20.23 -13.75
C SER A 854 9.31 21.05 -14.95
N SER A 855 10.54 21.58 -14.94
CA SER A 855 11.07 22.42 -16.01
C SER A 855 11.21 21.60 -17.28
N ASN A 856 10.26 21.79 -18.20
CA ASN A 856 10.56 21.78 -19.63
C ASN A 856 11.47 22.99 -19.91
N PRO A 857 12.36 22.92 -20.91
CA PRO A 857 13.49 23.85 -21.05
C PRO A 857 13.06 25.32 -21.16
N PRO A 858 13.90 26.27 -20.69
CA PRO A 858 13.76 27.67 -21.09
C PRO A 858 13.89 27.78 -22.61
N GLU A 859 12.97 28.50 -23.25
CA GLU A 859 13.12 28.89 -24.66
C GLU A 859 14.48 29.57 -24.83
N HIS A 860 15.35 28.99 -25.66
CA HIS A 860 16.52 29.72 -26.13
C HIS A 860 16.02 30.90 -26.94
N ASP A 861 16.11 32.11 -26.38
CA ASP A 861 15.92 33.36 -27.11
C ASP A 861 16.81 33.33 -28.35
N ARG A 862 16.20 33.08 -29.50
CA ARG A 862 16.81 33.26 -30.82
C ARG A 862 16.86 34.75 -31.16
N GLU A 863 17.46 35.55 -30.29
CA GLU A 863 17.84 36.94 -30.58
C GLU A 863 19.20 37.23 -29.95
N THR A 864 20.25 36.57 -30.45
CA THR A 864 21.64 37.08 -30.57
C THR A 864 22.57 35.97 -31.06
N ALA A 865 22.54 35.71 -32.37
CA ALA A 865 23.64 35.13 -33.13
C ALA A 865 23.59 35.67 -34.57
#